data_AF-A0AAV2Z1E9-F1
#
_entry.id   AF-A0AAV2Z1E9-F1
#
_cell.length_a   1.000
_cell.length_b   1.000
_cell.length_c   1.000
_cell.angle_alpha   90.00
_cell.angle_beta   90.00
_cell.angle_gamma   90.00
#
_symmetry.space_group_name_H-M   'P 1'
#
loop_
_entity.id
_entity.type
_entity.pdbx_description
1 polymer ?
#
loop_
_entity_poly.entity_id
_entity_poly.type
_entity_poly.pdbx_seq_one_letter_code
_entity_poly.pdbx_strand_id
1 'polypeptide(L)'
;MSSSTVPFVAPRWAAALSNQPKQRIKLGYYPTPIAPFSPPGLPSDVKMFIKREDMCGVELSGNKARKLELLLADALEKGADCVVTLGGVNSSHCRATTVAAKMLGLDVFLIVITDQPNEDPGLKGNLLVSRMMDATILQVTAEEVAKLRGEQTIQRVCNLLKESGRRPYPIPVGGSNGMGCWGHISAIDEIHKQLEDLDIEVTDIAVACGSAGTATGLSIGAYLYAQEHPNSSLDYNGRPPVHAYIICDFDSSLYVNHINNKLLPAIGVDKSIQAQQLLQFTNAQEPGYAKYSPEHMDFVIEVARTTGVMLDPTYTGKALYHLMQELKTTPEKFAGKTILFMHTGGFLGVFHHDEDLEKRCRSDQVQRFHLIAIMLKAVPFVSPKWASALRSPPATKLKLGHFPTPIFPFRPPGLPNDVKLYIKRDDFSGMETSGNKMRKLEFLFADALNKNADCVVTCGGIQSNHCRATAVVARMLGLDSYLLLRTNAPDEDPGLIGNLLVDRLVDSQIIQMSRKEYGTFGSEAMIEKTCEKLRAEGRRPYAIPVGGSNGLGTWGYVQAIEETHTQLKELELEITDLAFACGSGGTAGGIGVGAYLHAQHNPNGSLNFKDKTPVHAYIVCDNAEYFFNHIDNKILPEMGADPSLSSRDFLQITNAQGTGYARSTKDELEFIVSVARSTGVLMDPVYSGKALFHLIKELNNSPEKFSGKSILFIHTGGLFGLYDKADELQKLMMNQRTALRVMQRWTTRARMHPSQCSRIARFSTATTDKYDVVIVGGGVMGCSTAFHLATTSDLSIAIVERDASYKRASCVLSAGGIRQQFSERENILMSQYGAEFLHSAPTRLHVDGDDPPDMQFVQGGYLFLASEKGASVLQNNFVTQRNVGSSVEMLNPEQLKQRFPWISTEGVVAGTLGTANEGWFDPWSFLVAMKKKCVSLGVDLISGDVKALDLTANGQSITAVHLERSDAGQTTKRSLKTAKVVNAAGAWASKIVDACGISDYPVRPRKRSAFVFHCPHEETWKGPAASPLVVDPSGVYFRREGSGGQFICGVSPTSENDFDGLSDDELDFPDHELFENVVWPTIAERVQKFEDVKLLSAWAGWYEYNTFDQNAIIGKHPDVSNLYLINGFSGHGIQQAAAAGRAVSELIVDGKYQTIDLSRFGFERVRENKPFFEKNIV
;
A
#
# COMPACT_ATOMS: atom_id res chain seq x y z
N MET A 1 16.22 8.38 -14.98
CA MET A 1 17.05 7.17 -15.12
C MET A 1 16.70 6.53 -16.46
N SER A 2 17.49 6.72 -17.52
CA SER A 2 17.14 6.28 -18.88
C SER A 2 17.75 4.93 -19.31
N SER A 3 18.26 4.12 -18.39
CA SER A 3 18.63 2.71 -18.67
C SER A 3 18.72 1.89 -17.37
N SER A 4 17.58 1.52 -16.79
CA SER A 4 17.53 0.67 -15.59
C SER A 4 17.71 -0.83 -15.89
N THR A 5 17.58 -1.24 -17.15
CA THR A 5 17.75 -2.63 -17.59
C THR A 5 19.15 -2.89 -18.15
N VAL A 6 19.64 -4.11 -17.94
CA VAL A 6 20.88 -4.66 -18.51
C VAL A 6 20.58 -6.00 -19.20
N PRO A 7 21.41 -6.45 -20.15
CA PRO A 7 21.23 -7.76 -20.77
C PRO A 7 21.21 -8.89 -19.74
N PHE A 8 20.27 -9.82 -19.89
CA PHE A 8 20.30 -11.09 -19.17
C PHE A 8 21.08 -12.11 -20.01
N VAL A 9 22.06 -12.76 -19.41
CA VAL A 9 22.85 -13.81 -20.04
C VAL A 9 22.51 -15.11 -19.33
N ALA A 10 21.81 -16.01 -20.02
CA ALA A 10 21.52 -17.33 -19.49
C ALA A 10 22.83 -18.15 -19.35
N PRO A 11 22.93 -19.04 -18.35
CA PRO A 11 24.03 -19.99 -18.28
C PRO A 11 24.11 -20.85 -19.55
N ARG A 12 25.32 -21.22 -19.97
CA ARG A 12 25.53 -22.00 -21.22
C ARG A 12 24.77 -23.34 -21.19
N TRP A 13 24.75 -23.99 -20.04
CA TRP A 13 24.06 -25.27 -19.85
C TRP A 13 22.54 -25.18 -19.88
N ALA A 14 21.98 -23.98 -19.77
CA ALA A 14 20.55 -23.72 -19.92
C ALA A 14 20.18 -23.33 -21.36
N ALA A 15 21.13 -23.32 -22.31
CA ALA A 15 20.91 -22.83 -23.68
C ALA A 15 19.87 -23.64 -24.47
N ALA A 16 19.64 -24.91 -24.10
CA ALA A 16 18.62 -25.76 -24.71
C ALA A 16 17.18 -25.27 -24.46
N LEU A 17 16.97 -24.38 -23.48
CA LEU A 17 15.67 -23.80 -23.17
C LEU A 17 15.35 -22.64 -24.13
N SER A 18 14.14 -22.64 -24.70
CA SER A 18 13.74 -21.74 -25.80
C SER A 18 13.19 -20.37 -25.37
N ASN A 19 12.75 -20.20 -24.12
CA ASN A 19 12.09 -18.97 -23.64
C ASN A 19 12.97 -18.19 -22.65
N GLN A 20 14.17 -17.80 -23.09
CA GLN A 20 15.13 -17.06 -22.28
C GLN A 20 14.74 -15.58 -22.10
N PRO A 21 14.84 -15.01 -20.89
CA PRO A 21 14.71 -13.57 -20.69
C PRO A 21 15.79 -12.81 -21.46
N LYS A 22 15.47 -11.64 -22.01
CA LYS A 22 16.44 -10.81 -22.74
C LYS A 22 17.14 -9.81 -21.84
N GLN A 23 16.43 -9.30 -20.84
CA GLN A 23 16.87 -8.23 -19.97
C GLN A 23 16.58 -8.57 -18.51
N ARG A 24 17.35 -7.94 -17.63
CA ARG A 24 17.14 -7.93 -16.18
C ARG A 24 17.37 -6.51 -15.67
N ILE A 25 16.78 -6.16 -14.55
CA ILE A 25 17.27 -5.05 -13.73
C ILE A 25 18.20 -5.61 -12.66
N LYS A 26 19.17 -4.82 -12.17
CA LYS A 26 20.02 -5.23 -11.04
C LYS A 26 19.36 -4.74 -9.75
N LEU A 27 18.70 -5.66 -9.05
CA LEU A 27 18.16 -5.41 -7.71
C LEU A 27 19.07 -6.05 -6.68
N GLY A 28 19.29 -7.36 -6.79
CA GLY A 28 20.01 -8.14 -5.79
C GLY A 28 21.53 -8.09 -5.93
N TYR A 29 22.20 -8.30 -4.80
CA TYR A 29 23.63 -8.45 -4.70
C TYR A 29 23.98 -9.93 -4.59
N TYR A 30 24.74 -10.40 -5.58
CA TYR A 30 25.13 -11.79 -5.75
C TYR A 30 26.66 -11.86 -5.90
N PRO A 31 27.31 -12.95 -5.47
CA PRO A 31 26.70 -14.15 -4.87
C PRO A 31 26.22 -13.93 -3.44
N THR A 32 25.10 -14.56 -3.06
CA THR A 32 24.72 -14.64 -1.64
C THR A 32 25.57 -15.73 -0.95
N PRO A 33 25.81 -15.69 0.37
CA PRO A 33 26.72 -16.65 1.02
C PRO A 33 26.19 -18.08 1.12
N ILE A 34 27.12 -19.05 1.08
CA ILE A 34 26.94 -20.42 1.62
C ILE A 34 27.79 -20.53 2.88
N ALA A 35 27.22 -21.09 3.95
CA ALA A 35 27.95 -21.30 5.19
C ALA A 35 27.53 -22.60 5.91
N PRO A 36 28.41 -23.21 6.73
CA PRO A 36 28.03 -24.34 7.58
C PRO A 36 26.85 -24.00 8.48
N PHE A 37 25.89 -24.91 8.64
CA PHE A 37 24.69 -24.65 9.43
C PHE A 37 24.32 -25.88 10.26
N SER A 38 24.14 -25.69 11.56
CA SER A 38 23.84 -26.77 12.50
C SER A 38 22.64 -26.38 13.37
N PRO A 39 21.41 -26.54 12.88
CA PRO A 39 20.22 -26.24 13.66
C PRO A 39 20.03 -27.24 14.82
N PRO A 40 19.22 -26.89 15.84
CA PRO A 40 18.94 -27.78 16.96
C PRO A 40 18.40 -29.15 16.53
N GLY A 41 18.97 -30.20 17.11
CA GLY A 41 18.57 -31.58 16.84
C GLY A 41 19.04 -32.14 15.50
N LEU A 42 20.02 -31.52 14.83
CA LEU A 42 20.64 -32.08 13.62
C LEU A 42 21.38 -33.39 13.97
N PRO A 43 21.09 -34.52 13.29
CA PRO A 43 21.84 -35.77 13.47
C PRO A 43 23.33 -35.60 13.14
N SER A 44 24.20 -36.24 13.92
CA SER A 44 25.66 -36.08 13.77
C SER A 44 26.24 -36.64 12.46
N ASP A 45 25.51 -37.53 11.80
CA ASP A 45 25.86 -38.15 10.52
C ASP A 45 25.36 -37.37 9.29
N VAL A 46 24.60 -36.29 9.49
CA VAL A 46 24.10 -35.40 8.44
C VAL A 46 24.85 -34.08 8.48
N LYS A 47 25.40 -33.67 7.32
CA LYS A 47 26.01 -32.35 7.18
C LYS A 47 25.00 -31.39 6.58
N MET A 48 24.91 -30.18 7.12
CA MET A 48 24.01 -29.15 6.60
C MET A 48 24.76 -27.83 6.37
N PHE A 49 24.42 -27.18 5.26
CA PHE A 49 24.88 -25.85 4.88
C PHE A 49 23.66 -24.98 4.61
N ILE A 50 23.80 -23.67 4.78
CA ILE A 50 22.74 -22.70 4.53
C ILE A 50 23.12 -21.75 3.40
N LYS A 51 22.24 -21.60 2.42
CA LYS A 51 22.34 -20.58 1.36
C LYS A 51 21.53 -19.35 1.79
N ARG A 52 22.23 -18.24 2.05
CA ARG A 52 21.72 -17.02 2.67
C ARG A 52 21.03 -16.08 1.67
N GLU A 53 19.99 -16.56 1.00
CA GLU A 53 19.20 -15.75 0.03
C GLU A 53 18.48 -14.56 0.67
N ASP A 54 18.32 -14.56 1.99
CA ASP A 54 17.88 -13.40 2.77
C ASP A 54 18.82 -12.20 2.65
N MET A 55 20.09 -12.44 2.32
CA MET A 55 21.14 -11.42 2.21
C MET A 55 21.29 -10.85 0.80
N CYS A 56 20.31 -11.06 -0.09
CA CYS A 56 20.34 -10.51 -1.45
C CYS A 56 20.29 -8.97 -1.51
N GLY A 57 20.03 -8.30 -0.38
CA GLY A 57 20.25 -6.86 -0.21
C GLY A 57 19.30 -5.92 -0.95
N VAL A 58 17.99 -6.17 -1.04
CA VAL A 58 17.01 -5.17 -1.55
C VAL A 58 15.94 -4.95 -0.51
N GLU A 59 16.12 -3.99 0.41
CA GLU A 59 15.21 -3.70 1.54
C GLU A 59 14.56 -4.97 2.14
N LEU A 60 15.38 -6.02 2.30
CA LEU A 60 15.03 -7.34 2.85
C LEU A 60 14.16 -8.27 1.98
N SER A 61 14.12 -8.08 0.66
CA SER A 61 13.31 -8.83 -0.33
C SER A 61 13.54 -10.35 -0.36
N GLY A 62 14.68 -10.82 0.14
CA GLY A 62 15.07 -12.23 0.10
C GLY A 62 15.10 -12.78 -1.32
N ASN A 63 14.85 -14.08 -1.48
CA ASN A 63 14.94 -14.75 -2.77
C ASN A 63 13.99 -14.21 -3.87
N LYS A 64 13.02 -13.36 -3.51
CA LYS A 64 12.11 -12.72 -4.48
C LYS A 64 12.83 -11.72 -5.38
N ALA A 65 13.95 -11.15 -4.95
CA ALA A 65 14.75 -10.23 -5.76
C ALA A 65 15.11 -10.86 -7.11
N ARG A 66 15.60 -12.11 -7.12
CA ARG A 66 15.99 -12.84 -8.35
C ARG A 66 14.88 -12.90 -9.40
N LYS A 67 13.62 -13.07 -8.95
CA LYS A 67 12.47 -13.15 -9.85
C LYS A 67 12.04 -11.76 -10.33
N LEU A 68 12.00 -10.80 -9.41
CA LEU A 68 11.60 -9.43 -9.69
C LEU A 68 12.57 -8.73 -10.65
N GLU A 69 13.86 -9.10 -10.64
CA GLU A 69 14.83 -8.60 -11.63
C GLU A 69 14.40 -8.84 -13.08
N LEU A 70 13.75 -9.96 -13.35
CA LEU A 70 13.31 -10.34 -14.69
C LEU A 70 11.91 -9.80 -14.97
N LEU A 71 11.00 -9.95 -13.99
CA LEU A 71 9.60 -9.52 -14.12
C LEU A 71 9.47 -8.01 -14.31
N LEU A 72 10.26 -7.21 -13.58
CA LEU A 72 10.19 -5.77 -13.68
C LEU A 72 10.96 -5.24 -14.89
N ALA A 73 12.00 -5.94 -15.37
CA ALA A 73 12.62 -5.63 -16.65
C ALA A 73 11.61 -5.78 -17.81
N ASP A 74 10.85 -6.88 -17.83
CA ASP A 74 9.78 -7.09 -18.80
C ASP A 74 8.62 -6.10 -18.63
N ALA A 75 8.30 -5.70 -17.39
CA ALA A 75 7.31 -4.66 -17.14
C ALA A 75 7.71 -3.32 -17.77
N LEU A 76 8.97 -2.91 -17.60
CA LEU A 76 9.52 -1.69 -18.21
C LEU A 76 9.59 -1.79 -19.73
N GLU A 77 10.02 -2.93 -20.28
CA GLU A 77 10.05 -3.17 -21.74
C GLU A 77 8.64 -3.04 -22.36
N LYS A 78 7.60 -3.50 -21.63
CA LYS A 78 6.19 -3.36 -22.02
C LYS A 78 5.59 -1.99 -21.73
N GLY A 79 6.37 -1.03 -21.24
CA GLY A 79 5.94 0.34 -20.96
C GLY A 79 4.96 0.46 -19.79
N ALA A 80 5.00 -0.48 -18.83
CA ALA A 80 4.14 -0.44 -17.66
C ALA A 80 4.39 0.83 -16.83
N ASP A 81 3.33 1.40 -16.26
CA ASP A 81 3.42 2.51 -15.28
C ASP A 81 3.03 2.06 -13.85
N CYS A 82 2.50 0.84 -13.71
CA CYS A 82 2.21 0.25 -12.43
C CYS A 82 2.30 -1.28 -12.47
N VAL A 83 2.45 -1.89 -11.29
CA VAL A 83 2.44 -3.34 -11.10
C VAL A 83 1.33 -3.75 -10.15
N VAL A 84 0.79 -4.95 -10.38
CA VAL A 84 -0.27 -5.54 -9.56
C VAL A 84 0.17 -6.92 -9.09
N THR A 85 0.13 -7.17 -7.78
CA THR A 85 0.38 -8.52 -7.23
C THR A 85 -0.58 -8.85 -6.09
N LEU A 86 -0.55 -10.09 -5.62
CA LEU A 86 -1.43 -10.63 -4.58
C LEU A 86 -0.64 -11.40 -3.53
N GLY A 87 -1.06 -11.29 -2.26
CA GLY A 87 -0.55 -12.08 -1.14
C GLY A 87 -1.30 -11.82 0.17
N GLY A 88 -0.98 -12.55 1.24
CA GLY A 88 -1.55 -12.27 2.57
C GLY A 88 -1.03 -10.95 3.19
N VAL A 89 -1.65 -10.52 4.29
CA VAL A 89 -1.35 -9.27 5.04
C VAL A 89 0.13 -8.98 5.22
N ASN A 90 0.93 -9.99 5.55
CA ASN A 90 2.37 -9.87 5.77
C ASN A 90 3.21 -10.61 4.73
N SER A 91 2.75 -10.67 3.48
CA SER A 91 3.49 -11.33 2.39
C SER A 91 4.84 -10.66 2.11
N SER A 92 5.93 -11.42 2.29
CA SER A 92 7.29 -11.01 1.89
C SER A 92 7.39 -10.69 0.40
N HIS A 93 6.57 -11.36 -0.43
CA HIS A 93 6.50 -11.08 -1.87
C HIS A 93 5.84 -9.73 -2.19
N CYS A 94 4.75 -9.40 -1.52
CA CYS A 94 4.08 -8.10 -1.71
C CYS A 94 5.03 -6.96 -1.36
N ARG A 95 5.71 -7.03 -0.20
CA ARG A 95 6.71 -6.04 0.18
C ARG A 95 7.87 -5.97 -0.82
N ALA A 96 8.47 -7.10 -1.19
CA ALA A 96 9.57 -7.12 -2.15
C ALA A 96 9.18 -6.51 -3.50
N THR A 97 7.95 -6.77 -3.96
CA THR A 97 7.40 -6.20 -5.19
C THR A 97 7.24 -4.69 -5.06
N THR A 98 6.71 -4.21 -3.93
CA THR A 98 6.56 -2.78 -3.67
C THR A 98 7.89 -2.05 -3.75
N VAL A 99 8.88 -2.54 -3.01
CA VAL A 99 10.24 -1.97 -2.96
C VAL A 99 10.82 -1.90 -4.36
N ALA A 100 10.91 -3.05 -5.04
CA ALA A 100 11.57 -3.13 -6.32
C ALA A 100 10.87 -2.29 -7.41
N ALA A 101 9.55 -2.23 -7.40
CA ALA A 101 8.78 -1.42 -8.34
C ALA A 101 8.93 0.09 -8.06
N LYS A 102 8.93 0.52 -6.79
CA LYS A 102 9.08 1.94 -6.43
C LYS A 102 10.49 2.47 -6.71
N MET A 103 11.54 1.65 -6.58
CA MET A 103 12.89 2.00 -7.04
C MET A 103 12.96 2.32 -8.55
N LEU A 104 12.01 1.79 -9.34
CA LEU A 104 11.90 2.03 -10.78
C LEU A 104 10.89 3.11 -11.14
N GLY A 105 10.26 3.74 -10.15
CA GLY A 105 9.20 4.75 -10.35
C GLY A 105 7.86 4.17 -10.79
N LEU A 106 7.60 2.88 -10.57
CA LEU A 106 6.31 2.26 -10.87
C LEU A 106 5.37 2.36 -9.66
N ASP A 107 4.09 2.65 -9.92
CA ASP A 107 3.07 2.52 -8.88
C ASP A 107 2.77 1.06 -8.57
N VAL A 108 2.30 0.80 -7.35
CA VAL A 108 2.13 -0.56 -6.84
C VAL A 108 0.73 -0.73 -6.31
N PHE A 109 0.03 -1.75 -6.81
CA PHE A 109 -1.27 -2.18 -6.32
C PHE A 109 -1.13 -3.57 -5.70
N LEU A 110 -1.30 -3.66 -4.39
CA LEU A 110 -1.21 -4.89 -3.62
C LEU A 110 -2.59 -5.40 -3.28
N ILE A 111 -2.93 -6.59 -3.78
CA ILE A 111 -4.12 -7.31 -3.37
C ILE A 111 -3.78 -8.13 -2.13
N VAL A 112 -4.34 -7.74 -0.99
CA VAL A 112 -4.04 -8.30 0.32
C VAL A 112 -5.20 -9.16 0.78
N ILE A 113 -4.94 -10.44 1.03
CA ILE A 113 -5.92 -11.38 1.59
C ILE A 113 -6.07 -11.09 3.09
N THR A 114 -7.30 -10.80 3.55
CA THR A 114 -7.64 -10.58 4.96
C THR A 114 -8.79 -11.50 5.40
N ASP A 115 -8.81 -11.88 6.69
CA ASP A 115 -9.89 -12.68 7.26
C ASP A 115 -11.14 -11.82 7.53
N GLN A 116 -10.96 -10.53 7.82
CA GLN A 116 -12.02 -9.53 7.93
C GLN A 116 -11.90 -8.48 6.83
N PRO A 117 -12.86 -8.40 5.88
CA PRO A 117 -12.86 -7.34 4.88
C PRO A 117 -13.15 -5.98 5.55
N ASN A 118 -12.36 -4.95 5.23
CA ASN A 118 -12.46 -3.57 5.73
C ASN A 118 -11.89 -3.29 7.14
N GLU A 119 -11.29 -4.28 7.79
CA GLU A 119 -10.44 -4.02 8.95
C GLU A 119 -9.04 -3.60 8.46
N ASP A 120 -8.52 -2.48 8.95
CA ASP A 120 -7.15 -2.09 8.61
C ASP A 120 -6.21 -3.08 9.34
N PRO A 121 -5.42 -3.91 8.63
CA PRO A 121 -4.48 -4.85 9.25
C PRO A 121 -3.36 -4.19 10.06
N GLY A 122 -3.34 -2.85 10.14
CA GLY A 122 -2.38 -2.06 10.89
C GLY A 122 -1.06 -1.86 10.16
N LEU A 123 -0.12 -1.19 10.81
CA LEU A 123 1.24 -0.93 10.30
C LEU A 123 2.26 -1.84 11.00
N LYS A 124 2.07 -3.16 10.90
CA LYS A 124 3.01 -4.15 11.44
C LYS A 124 3.74 -4.91 10.33
N GLY A 125 4.88 -5.50 10.67
CA GLY A 125 5.65 -6.38 9.78
C GLY A 125 5.95 -5.81 8.39
N ASN A 126 5.54 -6.55 7.36
CA ASN A 126 5.82 -6.24 5.94
C ASN A 126 4.94 -5.13 5.38
N LEU A 127 3.79 -4.87 6.00
CA LEU A 127 2.83 -3.88 5.50
C LEU A 127 3.26 -2.44 5.82
N LEU A 128 3.99 -2.25 6.93
CA LEU A 128 4.61 -0.95 7.27
C LEU A 128 5.45 -0.41 6.12
N VAL A 129 6.38 -1.22 5.62
CA VAL A 129 7.25 -0.87 4.50
C VAL A 129 6.43 -0.62 3.23
N SER A 130 5.43 -1.45 2.95
CA SER A 130 4.62 -1.31 1.75
C SER A 130 3.83 0.01 1.74
N ARG A 131 3.28 0.44 2.88
CA ARG A 131 2.59 1.73 3.01
C ARG A 131 3.53 2.92 3.02
N MET A 132 4.70 2.81 3.66
CA MET A 132 5.75 3.83 3.61
C MET A 132 6.11 4.18 2.16
N MET A 133 6.14 3.18 1.29
CA MET A 133 6.45 3.34 -0.13
C MET A 133 5.22 3.65 -1.00
N ASP A 134 4.08 3.99 -0.40
CA ASP A 134 2.86 4.40 -1.11
C ASP A 134 2.32 3.31 -2.06
N ALA A 135 2.34 2.05 -1.60
CA ALA A 135 1.58 1.00 -2.26
C ALA A 135 0.07 1.16 -1.98
N THR A 136 -0.72 1.07 -3.03
CA THR A 136 -2.18 1.00 -2.92
C THR A 136 -2.59 -0.40 -2.48
N ILE A 137 -3.20 -0.52 -1.30
CA ILE A 137 -3.60 -1.80 -0.73
C ILE A 137 -5.09 -2.05 -1.00
N LEU A 138 -5.38 -3.20 -1.59
CA LEU A 138 -6.68 -3.68 -2.01
C LEU A 138 -7.01 -4.92 -1.18
N GLN A 139 -7.95 -4.83 -0.24
CA GLN A 139 -8.29 -5.97 0.61
C GLN A 139 -9.30 -6.89 -0.07
N VAL A 140 -9.08 -8.19 0.03
CA VAL A 140 -9.99 -9.25 -0.45
C VAL A 140 -10.06 -10.36 0.60
N THR A 141 -11.19 -11.06 0.69
CA THR A 141 -11.30 -12.22 1.59
C THR A 141 -10.69 -13.46 0.97
N ALA A 142 -10.30 -14.43 1.81
CA ALA A 142 -9.85 -15.74 1.34
C ALA A 142 -10.91 -16.44 0.47
N GLU A 143 -12.20 -16.25 0.81
CA GLU A 143 -13.33 -16.79 0.04
C GLU A 143 -13.44 -16.17 -1.36
N GLU A 144 -13.25 -14.85 -1.48
CA GLU A 144 -13.27 -14.16 -2.78
C GLU A 144 -12.12 -14.61 -3.69
N VAL A 145 -10.94 -14.83 -3.11
CA VAL A 145 -9.78 -15.36 -3.86
C VAL A 145 -9.99 -16.82 -4.24
N ALA A 146 -10.60 -17.64 -3.38
CA ALA A 146 -10.92 -19.03 -3.70
C ALA A 146 -11.91 -19.15 -4.86
N LYS A 147 -12.90 -18.24 -4.93
CA LYS A 147 -13.90 -18.19 -6.02
C LYS A 147 -13.30 -17.82 -7.38
N LEU A 148 -12.35 -16.87 -7.42
CA LEU A 148 -11.77 -16.37 -8.67
C LEU A 148 -10.44 -17.05 -9.04
N ARG A 149 -9.77 -17.79 -8.14
CA ARG A 149 -8.35 -18.17 -8.27
C ARG A 149 -7.44 -16.91 -8.33
N GLY A 150 -6.33 -16.90 -7.58
CA GLY A 150 -5.51 -15.69 -7.38
C GLY A 150 -5.04 -14.95 -8.66
N GLU A 151 -4.78 -15.68 -9.75
CA GLU A 151 -4.44 -15.07 -11.05
C GLU A 151 -5.58 -14.24 -11.65
N GLN A 152 -6.84 -14.70 -11.55
CA GLN A 152 -7.96 -13.95 -12.10
C GLN A 152 -8.25 -12.70 -11.26
N THR A 153 -8.00 -12.75 -9.95
CA THR A 153 -8.11 -11.57 -9.07
C THR A 153 -7.10 -10.48 -9.47
N ILE A 154 -5.84 -10.86 -9.73
CA ILE A 154 -4.82 -9.93 -10.26
C ILE A 154 -5.26 -9.38 -11.62
N GLN A 155 -5.73 -10.25 -12.52
CA GLN A 155 -6.15 -9.83 -13.86
C GLN A 155 -7.35 -8.88 -13.81
N ARG A 156 -8.29 -9.09 -12.89
CA ARG A 156 -9.42 -8.20 -12.65
C ARG A 156 -8.92 -6.79 -12.32
N VAL A 157 -8.06 -6.65 -11.32
CA VAL A 157 -7.48 -5.34 -10.95
C VAL A 157 -6.69 -4.73 -12.11
N CYS A 158 -5.92 -5.52 -12.86
CA CYS A 158 -5.24 -5.02 -14.06
C CYS A 158 -6.22 -4.50 -15.12
N ASN A 159 -7.35 -5.16 -15.34
CA ASN A 159 -8.34 -4.68 -16.30
C ASN A 159 -8.96 -3.36 -15.85
N LEU A 160 -9.29 -3.24 -14.55
CA LEU A 160 -9.79 -2.01 -13.95
C LEU A 160 -8.79 -0.84 -14.09
N LEU A 161 -7.50 -1.11 -13.86
CA LEU A 161 -6.45 -0.10 -14.04
C LEU A 161 -6.31 0.31 -15.52
N LYS A 162 -6.35 -0.64 -16.46
CA LYS A 162 -6.36 -0.33 -17.91
C LYS A 162 -7.54 0.56 -18.30
N GLU A 163 -8.72 0.32 -17.74
CA GLU A 163 -9.92 1.14 -17.97
C GLU A 163 -9.76 2.59 -17.50
N SER A 164 -8.91 2.84 -16.49
CA SER A 164 -8.56 4.19 -16.01
C SER A 164 -7.39 4.85 -16.75
N GLY A 165 -6.93 4.25 -17.87
CA GLY A 165 -5.82 4.78 -18.67
C GLY A 165 -4.42 4.41 -18.16
N ARG A 166 -4.32 3.56 -17.14
CA ARG A 166 -3.04 3.05 -16.61
C ARG A 166 -2.52 1.89 -17.46
N ARG A 167 -1.22 1.60 -17.35
CA ARG A 167 -0.56 0.45 -17.99
C ARG A 167 -0.06 -0.53 -16.94
N PRO A 168 -0.93 -1.38 -16.36
CA PRO A 168 -0.56 -2.33 -15.31
C PRO A 168 0.15 -3.56 -15.86
N TYR A 169 1.16 -4.01 -15.12
CA TYR A 169 1.84 -5.28 -15.31
C TYR A 169 1.46 -6.27 -14.19
N PRO A 170 0.88 -7.44 -14.51
CA PRO A 170 0.52 -8.45 -13.51
C PRO A 170 1.77 -9.23 -13.07
N ILE A 171 2.03 -9.23 -11.77
CA ILE A 171 3.04 -10.09 -11.15
C ILE A 171 2.30 -11.22 -10.42
N PRO A 172 2.47 -12.49 -10.83
CA PRO A 172 1.78 -13.61 -10.19
C PRO A 172 2.27 -13.82 -8.75
N VAL A 173 1.46 -14.50 -7.94
CA VAL A 173 1.78 -14.77 -6.52
C VAL A 173 3.17 -15.37 -6.38
N GLY A 174 4.03 -14.71 -5.61
CA GLY A 174 5.42 -15.13 -5.37
C GLY A 174 6.35 -14.98 -6.58
N GLY A 175 5.92 -14.26 -7.63
CA GLY A 175 6.62 -14.09 -8.89
C GLY A 175 6.76 -15.39 -9.69
N SER A 176 5.86 -16.35 -9.49
CA SER A 176 5.99 -17.70 -10.04
C SER A 176 5.34 -17.83 -11.43
N ASN A 177 6.10 -17.48 -12.45
CA ASN A 177 5.85 -17.84 -13.86
C ASN A 177 7.15 -18.34 -14.50
N GLY A 178 7.12 -18.72 -15.78
CA GLY A 178 8.31 -19.21 -16.48
C GLY A 178 9.50 -18.25 -16.42
N MET A 179 9.26 -16.95 -16.62
CA MET A 179 10.31 -15.93 -16.55
C MET A 179 10.88 -15.75 -15.13
N GLY A 180 10.06 -15.78 -14.09
CA GLY A 180 10.53 -15.71 -12.70
C GLY A 180 11.34 -16.94 -12.27
N CYS A 181 11.11 -18.10 -12.88
CA CYS A 181 11.89 -19.31 -12.61
C CYS A 181 13.36 -19.15 -13.05
N TRP A 182 13.62 -18.44 -14.16
CA TRP A 182 14.97 -18.17 -14.67
C TRP A 182 15.91 -17.50 -13.66
N GLY A 183 15.36 -16.71 -12.73
CA GLY A 183 16.15 -16.10 -11.66
C GLY A 183 16.81 -17.13 -10.75
N HIS A 184 16.17 -18.29 -10.53
CA HIS A 184 16.72 -19.37 -9.71
C HIS A 184 17.44 -20.45 -10.55
N ILE A 185 17.08 -20.61 -11.83
CA ILE A 185 17.88 -21.42 -12.77
C ILE A 185 19.31 -20.85 -12.80
N SER A 186 19.44 -19.54 -12.97
CA SER A 186 20.75 -18.87 -13.01
C SER A 186 21.49 -18.90 -11.67
N ALA A 187 20.78 -19.10 -10.56
CA ALA A 187 21.40 -19.20 -9.24
C ALA A 187 22.16 -20.53 -9.04
N ILE A 188 21.92 -21.55 -9.88
CA ILE A 188 22.64 -22.83 -9.79
C ILE A 188 24.12 -22.67 -10.15
N ASP A 189 24.43 -21.83 -11.14
CA ASP A 189 25.82 -21.52 -11.53
C ASP A 189 26.57 -20.86 -10.35
N GLU A 190 25.90 -19.93 -9.67
CA GLU A 190 26.40 -19.25 -8.48
C GLU A 190 26.62 -20.23 -7.32
N ILE A 191 25.62 -21.07 -7.02
CA ILE A 191 25.71 -22.07 -5.94
C ILE A 191 26.86 -23.02 -6.23
N HIS A 192 26.95 -23.55 -7.45
CA HIS A 192 27.96 -24.51 -7.81
C HIS A 192 29.38 -23.95 -7.65
N LYS A 193 29.65 -22.76 -8.21
CA LYS A 193 30.94 -22.10 -8.06
C LYS A 193 31.34 -21.92 -6.59
N GLN A 194 30.38 -21.56 -5.74
CA GLN A 194 30.65 -21.45 -4.30
C GLN A 194 30.93 -22.80 -3.63
N LEU A 195 30.25 -23.87 -4.05
CA LEU A 195 30.50 -25.22 -3.53
C LEU A 195 31.88 -25.72 -3.95
N GLU A 196 32.31 -25.45 -5.19
CA GLU A 196 33.68 -25.72 -5.65
C GLU A 196 34.73 -24.93 -4.86
N ASP A 197 34.53 -23.62 -4.71
CA ASP A 197 35.44 -22.73 -3.96
C ASP A 197 35.57 -23.15 -2.48
N LEU A 198 34.55 -23.80 -1.93
CA LEU A 198 34.51 -24.28 -0.55
C LEU A 198 34.93 -25.74 -0.39
N ASP A 199 35.15 -26.48 -1.49
CA ASP A 199 35.41 -27.93 -1.51
C ASP A 199 34.31 -28.73 -0.78
N ILE A 200 33.05 -28.46 -1.13
CA ILE A 200 31.86 -29.10 -0.54
C ILE A 200 31.02 -29.79 -1.60
N GLU A 201 30.63 -31.04 -1.33
CA GLU A 201 29.63 -31.76 -2.13
C GLU A 201 28.26 -31.75 -1.45
N VAL A 202 27.24 -31.29 -2.18
CA VAL A 202 25.85 -31.21 -1.71
C VAL A 202 24.99 -32.23 -2.45
N THR A 203 24.37 -33.16 -1.73
CA THR A 203 23.53 -34.20 -2.32
C THR A 203 22.06 -33.78 -2.46
N ASP A 204 21.59 -32.83 -1.65
CA ASP A 204 20.18 -32.45 -1.58
C ASP A 204 20.01 -30.97 -1.28
N ILE A 205 19.01 -30.33 -1.90
CA ILE A 205 18.62 -28.94 -1.65
C ILE A 205 17.25 -28.94 -0.97
N ALA A 206 17.13 -28.29 0.18
CA ALA A 206 15.86 -28.13 0.89
C ALA A 206 15.37 -26.67 0.82
N VAL A 207 14.11 -26.46 0.46
CA VAL A 207 13.56 -25.11 0.25
C VAL A 207 12.08 -25.00 0.60
N ALA A 208 11.68 -23.87 1.17
CA ALA A 208 10.27 -23.52 1.39
C ALA A 208 9.54 -23.31 0.06
N CYS A 209 8.34 -23.88 -0.06
CA CYS A 209 7.51 -23.82 -1.26
C CYS A 209 6.15 -23.18 -0.97
N GLY A 210 5.99 -21.93 -1.44
CA GLY A 210 4.71 -21.22 -1.41
C GLY A 210 3.93 -21.28 -2.73
N SER A 211 4.55 -20.83 -3.83
CA SER A 211 3.95 -20.84 -5.18
C SER A 211 4.81 -21.60 -6.22
N ALA A 212 5.66 -22.51 -5.75
CA ALA A 212 6.54 -23.39 -6.54
C ALA A 212 7.62 -22.75 -7.44
N GLY A 213 7.56 -21.49 -7.85
CA GLY A 213 8.51 -20.96 -8.84
C GLY A 213 9.99 -20.97 -8.42
N THR A 214 10.28 -20.86 -7.11
CA THR A 214 11.65 -21.00 -6.59
C THR A 214 12.13 -22.45 -6.68
N ALA A 215 11.34 -23.38 -6.13
CA ALA A 215 11.66 -24.81 -6.15
C ALA A 215 11.75 -25.35 -7.59
N THR A 216 10.90 -24.86 -8.50
CA THR A 216 10.92 -25.21 -9.93
C THR A 216 12.20 -24.72 -10.59
N GLY A 217 12.58 -23.46 -10.39
CA GLY A 217 13.80 -22.92 -10.99
C GLY A 217 15.07 -23.60 -10.47
N LEU A 218 15.15 -23.88 -9.16
CA LEU A 218 16.27 -24.62 -8.57
C LEU A 218 16.35 -26.05 -9.12
N SER A 219 15.22 -26.77 -9.15
CA SER A 219 15.20 -28.18 -9.56
C SER A 219 15.52 -28.38 -11.04
N ILE A 220 14.92 -27.58 -11.95
CA ILE A 220 15.25 -27.69 -13.37
C ILE A 220 16.68 -27.22 -13.66
N GLY A 221 17.15 -26.18 -12.95
CA GLY A 221 18.53 -25.71 -13.09
C GLY A 221 19.53 -26.79 -12.67
N ALA A 222 19.31 -27.41 -11.51
CA ALA A 222 20.16 -28.47 -10.99
C ALA A 222 20.13 -29.71 -11.90
N TYR A 223 18.95 -30.09 -12.42
CA TYR A 223 18.80 -31.18 -13.37
C TYR A 223 19.58 -30.96 -14.66
N LEU A 224 19.45 -29.78 -15.30
CA LEU A 224 20.15 -29.48 -16.55
C LEU A 224 21.66 -29.36 -16.34
N TYR A 225 22.08 -28.77 -15.22
CA TYR A 225 23.49 -28.67 -14.85
C TYR A 225 24.15 -30.05 -14.78
N ALA A 226 23.49 -31.01 -14.12
CA ALA A 226 23.95 -32.38 -13.97
C ALA A 226 24.10 -33.12 -15.31
N GLN A 227 23.22 -32.86 -16.28
CA GLN A 227 23.31 -33.49 -17.62
C GLN A 227 24.55 -33.04 -18.40
N GLU A 228 24.98 -31.78 -18.25
CA GLU A 228 26.18 -31.26 -18.93
C GLU A 228 27.47 -31.56 -18.17
N HIS A 229 27.38 -31.73 -16.85
CA HIS A 229 28.51 -31.99 -15.95
C HIS A 229 28.34 -33.33 -15.20
N PRO A 230 28.45 -34.46 -15.92
CA PRO A 230 28.47 -35.77 -15.26
C PRO A 230 29.64 -35.81 -14.26
N ASN A 231 29.38 -36.29 -13.04
CA ASN A 231 30.25 -36.22 -11.86
C ASN A 231 30.33 -34.88 -11.11
N SER A 232 29.47 -33.89 -11.41
CA SER A 232 29.34 -32.73 -10.50
C SER A 232 28.79 -33.17 -9.13
N SER A 233 29.02 -32.39 -8.08
CA SER A 233 28.40 -32.65 -6.76
C SER A 233 26.87 -32.62 -6.79
N LEU A 234 26.28 -32.06 -7.86
CA LEU A 234 24.86 -32.02 -8.16
C LEU A 234 24.46 -33.13 -9.17
N ASP A 235 25.29 -34.16 -9.39
CA ASP A 235 24.96 -35.30 -10.25
C ASP A 235 24.08 -36.31 -9.48
N TYR A 236 22.77 -36.22 -9.69
CA TYR A 236 21.80 -36.83 -8.79
C TYR A 236 21.42 -38.29 -9.06
N ASN A 237 22.23 -39.12 -9.73
CA ASN A 237 22.04 -40.58 -9.84
C ASN A 237 20.56 -41.04 -10.03
N GLY A 238 19.76 -40.28 -10.78
CA GLY A 238 18.33 -40.55 -11.03
C GLY A 238 17.34 -40.26 -9.88
N ARG A 239 17.67 -39.46 -8.86
CA ARG A 239 16.77 -39.05 -7.76
C ARG A 239 16.46 -37.55 -7.76
N PRO A 240 15.30 -37.09 -7.25
CA PRO A 240 14.96 -35.67 -7.23
C PRO A 240 15.89 -34.91 -6.27
N PRO A 241 16.59 -33.86 -6.73
CA PRO A 241 17.54 -33.13 -5.90
C PRO A 241 16.95 -32.15 -4.90
N VAL A 242 15.72 -31.72 -5.14
CA VAL A 242 15.12 -30.62 -4.40
C VAL A 242 13.95 -31.14 -3.56
N HIS A 243 14.04 -30.94 -2.25
CA HIS A 243 12.97 -31.15 -1.28
C HIS A 243 12.22 -29.83 -1.08
N ALA A 244 10.98 -29.78 -1.57
CA ALA A 244 10.11 -28.62 -1.52
C ALA A 244 9.06 -28.78 -0.40
N TYR A 245 9.20 -27.97 0.65
CA TYR A 245 8.30 -27.99 1.80
C TYR A 245 7.11 -27.07 1.57
N ILE A 246 5.92 -27.62 1.35
CA ILE A 246 4.68 -26.89 1.03
C ILE A 246 4.18 -26.16 2.26
N ILE A 247 4.11 -24.83 2.19
CA ILE A 247 3.75 -23.95 3.31
C ILE A 247 2.27 -23.51 3.24
N CYS A 248 1.73 -23.36 2.03
CA CYS A 248 0.35 -22.93 1.82
C CYS A 248 -0.61 -24.13 1.87
N ASP A 249 -1.87 -23.86 2.21
CA ASP A 249 -2.93 -24.87 2.40
C ASP A 249 -3.43 -25.48 1.08
N PHE A 250 -2.53 -26.07 0.29
CA PHE A 250 -2.80 -26.68 -1.02
C PHE A 250 -2.18 -28.07 -1.10
N ASP A 251 -2.90 -29.01 -1.71
CA ASP A 251 -2.39 -30.35 -1.94
C ASP A 251 -1.21 -30.37 -2.94
N SER A 252 -0.26 -31.27 -2.71
CA SER A 252 0.92 -31.46 -3.56
C SER A 252 0.60 -31.68 -5.04
N SER A 253 -0.53 -32.33 -5.37
CA SER A 253 -0.97 -32.54 -6.75
C SER A 253 -1.25 -31.23 -7.50
N LEU A 254 -1.70 -30.19 -6.81
CA LEU A 254 -1.92 -28.87 -7.42
C LEU A 254 -0.60 -28.23 -7.85
N TYR A 255 0.45 -28.38 -7.06
CA TYR A 255 1.78 -27.87 -7.40
C TYR A 255 2.39 -28.65 -8.57
N VAL A 256 2.30 -29.98 -8.54
CA VAL A 256 2.73 -30.84 -9.65
C VAL A 256 2.04 -30.43 -10.96
N ASN A 257 0.71 -30.26 -10.92
CA ASN A 257 -0.07 -29.83 -12.07
C ASN A 257 0.31 -28.42 -12.53
N HIS A 258 0.55 -27.49 -11.60
CA HIS A 258 0.98 -26.13 -11.94
C HIS A 258 2.36 -26.13 -12.62
N ILE A 259 3.32 -26.90 -12.10
CA ILE A 259 4.66 -27.01 -12.65
C ILE A 259 4.62 -27.61 -14.05
N ASN A 260 3.99 -28.77 -14.21
CA ASN A 260 3.94 -29.52 -15.47
C ASN A 260 3.18 -28.78 -16.56
N ASN A 261 2.06 -28.12 -16.22
CA ASN A 261 1.18 -27.51 -17.22
C ASN A 261 1.44 -26.02 -17.45
N LYS A 262 2.12 -25.32 -16.54
CA LYS A 262 2.40 -23.88 -16.68
C LYS A 262 3.88 -23.52 -16.65
N LEU A 263 4.61 -23.92 -15.60
CA LEU A 263 5.98 -23.41 -15.39
C LEU A 263 6.98 -24.03 -16.36
N LEU A 264 7.07 -25.36 -16.45
CA LEU A 264 8.01 -26.05 -17.34
C LEU A 264 7.78 -25.69 -18.82
N PRO A 265 6.53 -25.68 -19.34
CA PRO A 265 6.29 -25.24 -20.72
C PRO A 265 6.66 -23.77 -20.96
N ALA A 266 6.40 -22.88 -20.00
CA ALA A 266 6.74 -21.47 -20.13
C ALA A 266 8.26 -21.22 -20.12
N ILE A 267 9.04 -22.09 -19.49
CA ILE A 267 10.52 -22.04 -19.54
C ILE A 267 11.05 -22.62 -20.86
N GLY A 268 10.26 -23.46 -21.54
CA GLY A 268 10.66 -24.16 -22.77
C GLY A 268 11.30 -25.53 -22.51
N VAL A 269 10.93 -26.19 -21.41
CA VAL A 269 11.39 -27.54 -21.06
C VAL A 269 10.61 -28.59 -21.87
N ASP A 270 11.29 -29.68 -22.26
CA ASP A 270 10.67 -30.80 -22.97
C ASP A 270 9.56 -31.49 -22.13
N LYS A 271 8.47 -31.90 -22.79
CA LYS A 271 7.29 -32.50 -22.12
C LYS A 271 7.58 -33.87 -21.47
N SER A 272 8.67 -34.54 -21.82
CA SER A 272 9.11 -35.79 -21.19
C SER A 272 9.61 -35.59 -19.76
N ILE A 273 10.07 -34.37 -19.43
CA ILE A 273 10.53 -34.01 -18.10
C ILE A 273 9.33 -33.56 -17.27
N GLN A 274 9.11 -34.23 -16.14
CA GLN A 274 7.98 -33.96 -15.25
C GLN A 274 8.44 -33.55 -13.85
N ALA A 275 7.64 -32.75 -13.14
CA ALA A 275 7.91 -32.24 -11.81
C ALA A 275 8.34 -33.33 -10.82
N GLN A 276 7.74 -34.52 -10.90
CA GLN A 276 8.04 -35.66 -10.04
C GLN A 276 9.45 -36.23 -10.24
N GLN A 277 10.07 -36.00 -11.40
CA GLN A 277 11.46 -36.34 -11.66
C GLN A 277 12.42 -35.29 -11.10
N LEU A 278 11.93 -34.07 -10.88
CA LEU A 278 12.74 -32.88 -10.56
C LEU A 278 12.74 -32.54 -9.06
N LEU A 279 11.64 -32.74 -8.35
CA LEU A 279 11.54 -32.41 -6.92
C LEU A 279 10.57 -33.32 -6.15
N GLN A 280 10.81 -33.43 -4.84
CA GLN A 280 9.93 -34.08 -3.89
C GLN A 280 9.15 -33.03 -3.08
N PHE A 281 7.85 -33.24 -2.89
CA PHE A 281 7.03 -32.40 -2.02
C PHE A 281 6.83 -33.02 -0.65
N THR A 282 6.96 -32.19 0.39
CA THR A 282 6.59 -32.52 1.78
C THR A 282 5.58 -31.49 2.26
N ASN A 283 4.48 -31.94 2.89
CA ASN A 283 3.50 -31.04 3.49
C ASN A 283 4.07 -30.45 4.79
N ALA A 284 4.24 -29.14 4.83
CA ALA A 284 4.77 -28.37 5.96
C ALA A 284 3.84 -27.20 6.33
N GLN A 285 2.55 -27.36 6.04
CA GLN A 285 1.57 -26.28 6.16
C GLN A 285 0.96 -26.19 7.56
N GLU A 286 0.94 -27.27 8.34
CA GLU A 286 0.29 -27.31 9.67
C GLU A 286 0.82 -26.21 10.62
N PRO A 287 -0.04 -25.61 11.46
CA PRO A 287 -1.50 -25.71 11.53
C PRO A 287 -2.28 -24.86 10.48
N GLY A 288 -1.57 -24.30 9.49
CA GLY A 288 -2.12 -23.50 8.39
C GLY A 288 -1.18 -22.38 7.96
N TYR A 289 -1.46 -21.71 6.84
CA TYR A 289 -0.65 -20.58 6.38
C TYR A 289 -0.60 -19.45 7.43
N ALA A 290 0.62 -18.99 7.77
CA ALA A 290 0.89 -17.97 8.80
C ALA A 290 0.31 -18.29 10.21
N LYS A 291 -0.02 -19.56 10.47
CA LYS A 291 -0.40 -20.08 11.79
C LYS A 291 0.71 -21.01 12.31
N TYR A 292 0.87 -21.08 13.63
CA TYR A 292 2.01 -21.77 14.25
C TYR A 292 1.58 -22.61 15.44
N SER A 293 2.21 -23.77 15.63
CA SER A 293 2.14 -24.49 16.90
C SER A 293 3.16 -23.94 17.90
N PRO A 294 2.96 -24.16 19.21
CA PRO A 294 3.96 -23.90 20.23
C PRO A 294 5.37 -24.40 19.90
N GLU A 295 5.47 -25.66 19.49
CA GLU A 295 6.72 -26.37 19.25
C GLU A 295 7.48 -25.79 18.05
N HIS A 296 6.74 -25.40 17.00
CA HIS A 296 7.33 -24.73 15.85
C HIS A 296 7.90 -23.35 16.24
N MET A 297 7.19 -22.57 17.05
CA MET A 297 7.70 -21.28 17.52
C MET A 297 8.91 -21.44 18.45
N ASP A 298 8.88 -22.42 19.34
CA ASP A 298 10.01 -22.74 20.22
C ASP A 298 11.24 -23.13 19.39
N PHE A 299 11.06 -23.94 18.34
CA PHE A 299 12.13 -24.28 17.42
C PHE A 299 12.72 -23.07 16.69
N VAL A 300 11.88 -22.15 16.19
CA VAL A 300 12.36 -20.91 15.54
C VAL A 300 13.19 -20.07 16.51
N ILE A 301 12.74 -19.93 17.76
CA ILE A 301 13.48 -19.23 18.83
C ILE A 301 14.79 -19.98 19.13
N GLU A 302 14.75 -21.30 19.24
CA GLU A 302 15.92 -22.13 19.54
C GLU A 302 17.00 -22.02 18.45
N VAL A 303 16.61 -21.99 17.17
CA VAL A 303 17.56 -21.76 16.05
C VAL A 303 18.25 -20.41 16.21
N ALA A 304 17.51 -19.33 16.50
CA ALA A 304 18.08 -18.01 16.73
C ALA A 304 19.04 -18.01 17.94
N ARG A 305 18.66 -18.67 19.04
CA ARG A 305 19.44 -18.78 20.28
C ARG A 305 20.66 -19.69 20.19
N THR A 306 20.74 -20.58 19.20
CA THR A 306 21.85 -21.53 19.07
C THR A 306 22.79 -21.21 17.91
N THR A 307 22.28 -20.55 16.87
CA THR A 307 23.03 -20.29 15.62
C THR A 307 23.22 -18.81 15.32
N GLY A 308 22.40 -17.93 15.90
CA GLY A 308 22.32 -16.52 15.52
C GLY A 308 21.63 -16.26 14.16
N VAL A 309 21.13 -17.30 13.48
CA VAL A 309 20.36 -17.19 12.22
C VAL A 309 18.89 -16.97 12.55
N MET A 310 18.26 -15.99 11.90
CA MET A 310 16.88 -15.61 12.16
C MET A 310 15.93 -16.11 11.08
N LEU A 311 15.03 -17.01 11.46
CA LEU A 311 14.05 -17.56 10.52
C LEU A 311 12.74 -16.77 10.56
N ASP A 312 12.14 -16.55 9.39
CA ASP A 312 10.74 -16.15 9.34
C ASP A 312 9.86 -17.34 9.75
N PRO A 313 8.87 -17.18 10.64
CA PRO A 313 8.09 -18.30 11.13
C PRO A 313 7.15 -18.88 10.07
N THR A 314 6.85 -18.17 8.98
CA THR A 314 5.91 -18.66 7.97
C THR A 314 6.55 -19.63 6.98
N TYR A 315 7.65 -19.25 6.33
CA TYR A 315 8.24 -19.99 5.23
C TYR A 315 9.48 -20.77 5.65
N THR A 316 10.57 -20.05 5.97
CA THR A 316 11.87 -20.67 6.23
C THR A 316 11.85 -21.45 7.55
N GLY A 317 11.19 -20.92 8.57
CA GLY A 317 10.99 -21.58 9.87
C GLY A 317 10.26 -22.90 9.76
N LYS A 318 9.09 -22.93 9.10
CA LYS A 318 8.33 -24.17 8.87
C LYS A 318 9.10 -25.18 8.01
N ALA A 319 9.72 -24.74 6.93
CA ALA A 319 10.50 -25.62 6.07
C ALA A 319 11.63 -26.30 6.86
N LEU A 320 12.38 -25.53 7.67
CA LEU A 320 13.43 -26.11 8.50
C LEU A 320 12.86 -27.02 9.59
N TYR A 321 11.82 -26.59 10.29
CA TYR A 321 11.17 -27.38 11.34
C TYR A 321 10.72 -28.75 10.81
N HIS A 322 10.02 -28.79 9.68
CA HIS A 322 9.57 -30.03 9.08
C HIS A 322 10.73 -30.88 8.50
N LEU A 323 11.78 -30.26 7.96
CA LEU A 323 13.01 -30.99 7.60
C LEU A 323 13.63 -31.67 8.85
N MET A 324 13.68 -30.97 9.99
CA MET A 324 14.17 -31.56 11.24
C MET A 324 13.27 -32.68 11.75
N GLN A 325 11.96 -32.62 11.53
CA GLN A 325 11.05 -33.73 11.85
C GLN A 325 11.25 -34.93 10.92
N GLU A 326 11.43 -34.72 9.61
CA GLU A 326 11.72 -35.81 8.67
C GLU A 326 13.06 -36.50 8.98
N LEU A 327 14.09 -35.72 9.34
CA LEU A 327 15.39 -36.25 9.77
C LEU A 327 15.27 -37.15 11.01
N LYS A 328 14.31 -36.86 11.89
CA LYS A 328 14.04 -37.65 13.10
C LYS A 328 13.18 -38.88 12.81
N THR A 329 12.17 -38.76 11.96
CA THR A 329 11.18 -39.83 11.71
C THR A 329 11.59 -40.80 10.60
N THR A 330 12.42 -40.36 9.66
CA THR A 330 12.92 -41.13 8.51
C THR A 330 14.44 -40.94 8.32
N PRO A 331 15.28 -41.25 9.33
CA PRO A 331 16.72 -41.00 9.28
C PRO A 331 17.40 -41.71 8.10
N GLU A 332 16.89 -42.87 7.67
CA GLU A 332 17.38 -43.62 6.51
C GLU A 332 17.23 -42.87 5.17
N LYS A 333 16.27 -41.93 5.07
CA LYS A 333 16.13 -41.04 3.90
C LYS A 333 17.31 -40.08 3.76
N PHE A 334 17.99 -39.79 4.87
CA PHE A 334 19.04 -38.77 4.97
C PHE A 334 20.42 -39.23 5.41
N ALA A 335 20.58 -40.52 5.73
CA ALA A 335 21.87 -41.09 6.11
C ALA A 335 22.96 -40.80 5.06
N GLY A 336 24.05 -40.18 5.50
CA GLY A 336 25.21 -39.83 4.67
C GLY A 336 25.00 -38.67 3.68
N LYS A 337 23.87 -37.97 3.75
CA LYS A 337 23.57 -36.83 2.87
C LYS A 337 24.19 -35.53 3.37
N THR A 338 24.52 -34.66 2.42
CA THR A 338 24.89 -33.26 2.67
C THR A 338 23.80 -32.35 2.12
N ILE A 339 23.14 -31.61 3.01
CA ILE A 339 21.95 -30.81 2.68
C ILE A 339 22.32 -29.33 2.55
N LEU A 340 21.95 -28.70 1.43
CA LEU A 340 21.93 -27.25 1.30
C LEU A 340 20.53 -26.72 1.58
N PHE A 341 20.34 -26.09 2.74
CA PHE A 341 19.10 -25.45 3.12
C PHE A 341 19.02 -24.01 2.59
N MET A 342 17.95 -23.70 1.87
CA MET A 342 17.75 -22.38 1.25
C MET A 342 17.04 -21.43 2.22
N HIS A 343 17.76 -20.47 2.79
CA HIS A 343 17.17 -19.43 3.63
C HIS A 343 16.48 -18.36 2.77
N THR A 344 15.18 -18.50 2.53
CA THR A 344 14.48 -17.66 1.53
C THR A 344 14.27 -16.20 1.92
N GLY A 345 14.52 -15.85 3.19
CA GLY A 345 14.33 -14.51 3.76
C GLY A 345 12.95 -14.29 4.35
N GLY A 346 12.58 -13.04 4.60
CA GLY A 346 11.27 -12.71 5.18
C GLY A 346 11.29 -12.35 6.67
N PHE A 347 12.46 -12.13 7.27
CA PHE A 347 12.63 -11.82 8.69
C PHE A 347 11.69 -10.73 9.23
N LEU A 348 11.36 -9.70 8.43
CA LEU A 348 10.42 -8.65 8.88
C LEU A 348 9.02 -9.18 9.25
N GLY A 349 8.66 -10.38 8.80
CA GLY A 349 7.42 -11.05 9.22
C GLY A 349 7.38 -11.33 10.73
N VAL A 350 8.52 -11.41 11.42
CA VAL A 350 8.58 -11.64 12.87
C VAL A 350 7.95 -10.48 13.66
N PHE A 351 8.09 -9.23 13.18
CA PHE A 351 7.47 -8.01 13.77
C PHE A 351 5.93 -7.95 13.60
N HIS A 352 5.30 -9.05 13.20
CA HIS A 352 3.86 -9.21 13.23
C HIS A 352 3.40 -10.04 14.45
N HIS A 353 4.30 -10.77 15.10
CA HIS A 353 3.99 -11.89 16.00
C HIS A 353 4.34 -11.61 17.47
N ASP A 354 4.22 -10.35 17.88
CA ASP A 354 4.83 -9.86 19.11
C ASP A 354 4.30 -10.56 20.37
N GLU A 355 3.00 -10.82 20.52
CA GLU A 355 2.43 -11.35 21.78
C GLU A 355 2.84 -12.80 22.13
N ASP A 356 2.88 -13.71 21.15
CA ASP A 356 3.28 -15.11 21.37
C ASP A 356 4.80 -15.25 21.53
N LEU A 357 5.57 -14.49 20.74
CA LEU A 357 7.01 -14.39 20.90
C LEU A 357 7.37 -13.76 22.25
N GLU A 358 6.60 -12.80 22.73
CA GLU A 358 6.85 -12.07 23.97
C GLU A 358 6.75 -12.99 25.19
N LYS A 359 5.73 -13.84 25.26
CA LYS A 359 5.60 -14.84 26.34
C LYS A 359 6.76 -15.85 26.32
N ARG A 360 7.19 -16.30 25.16
CA ARG A 360 8.21 -17.37 25.01
C ARG A 360 9.63 -16.86 25.18
N CYS A 361 9.95 -15.69 24.63
CA CYS A 361 11.25 -15.05 24.82
C CYS A 361 11.51 -14.71 26.30
N ARG A 362 10.45 -14.54 27.10
CA ARG A 362 10.51 -14.29 28.56
C ARG A 362 10.72 -15.54 29.42
N SER A 363 10.44 -16.75 28.93
CA SER A 363 10.53 -17.95 29.77
C SER A 363 11.98 -18.43 29.95
N ASP A 364 12.41 -18.62 31.21
CA ASP A 364 13.71 -19.20 31.61
C ASP A 364 13.89 -20.69 31.18
N GLN A 365 12.94 -21.27 30.43
CA GLN A 365 12.84 -22.71 30.22
C GLN A 365 13.59 -23.27 29.01
N VAL A 366 14.35 -22.47 28.26
CA VAL A 366 15.16 -23.01 27.15
C VAL A 366 16.54 -23.39 27.68
N GLN A 367 16.83 -24.68 27.70
CA GLN A 367 18.14 -25.23 28.08
C GLN A 367 19.26 -24.54 27.29
N ARG A 368 20.32 -24.12 28.00
CA ARG A 368 21.57 -23.65 27.38
C ARG A 368 22.22 -24.82 26.65
N PHE A 369 22.00 -24.93 25.34
CA PHE A 369 22.64 -25.96 24.53
C PHE A 369 24.10 -25.63 24.24
N HIS A 370 24.95 -26.67 24.26
CA HIS A 370 26.35 -26.55 23.88
C HIS A 370 26.47 -26.23 22.39
N LEU A 371 27.15 -25.12 22.12
CA LEU A 371 27.36 -24.52 20.80
C LEU A 371 28.16 -25.43 19.84
N ILE A 372 27.66 -25.58 18.62
CA ILE A 372 28.47 -26.02 17.49
C ILE A 372 29.10 -24.77 16.86
N ALA A 373 30.26 -24.38 17.41
CA ALA A 373 31.09 -23.30 16.90
C ALA A 373 31.76 -23.71 15.58
N ILE A 374 31.21 -23.28 14.43
CA ILE A 374 31.85 -23.59 13.13
C ILE A 374 31.86 -22.43 12.12
N MET A 375 30.99 -21.40 12.22
CA MET A 375 30.81 -20.52 11.06
C MET A 375 31.99 -19.57 10.75
N LEU A 376 32.78 -19.14 11.73
CA LEU A 376 33.66 -17.96 11.55
C LEU A 376 35.01 -18.12 12.28
N LYS A 377 36.12 -18.00 11.53
CA LYS A 377 37.49 -17.99 12.06
C LYS A 377 38.13 -16.62 11.85
N ALA A 378 38.98 -16.21 12.79
CA ALA A 378 39.83 -15.04 12.60
C ALA A 378 40.79 -15.30 11.43
N VAL A 379 40.87 -14.35 10.51
CA VAL A 379 41.78 -14.36 9.36
C VAL A 379 42.82 -13.26 9.52
N PRO A 380 44.04 -13.41 8.96
CA PRO A 380 45.02 -12.34 8.95
C PRO A 380 44.46 -11.06 8.31
N PHE A 381 44.77 -9.91 8.90
CA PHE A 381 44.49 -8.60 8.33
C PHE A 381 45.78 -7.92 7.92
N VAL A 382 45.77 -7.33 6.72
CA VAL A 382 46.86 -6.51 6.20
C VAL A 382 46.29 -5.11 5.96
N SER A 383 46.86 -4.11 6.64
CA SER A 383 46.44 -2.73 6.45
C SER A 383 46.79 -2.22 5.05
N PRO A 384 45.97 -1.34 4.44
CA PRO A 384 46.31 -0.72 3.17
C PRO A 384 47.62 0.07 3.27
N LYS A 385 48.43 0.06 2.21
CA LYS A 385 49.75 0.73 2.20
C LYS A 385 49.67 2.23 2.49
N TRP A 386 48.63 2.91 2.00
CA TRP A 386 48.42 4.34 2.24
C TRP A 386 48.08 4.65 3.71
N ALA A 387 47.63 3.66 4.49
CA ALA A 387 47.31 3.82 5.90
C ALA A 387 48.53 3.59 6.82
N SER A 388 49.75 3.48 6.28
CA SER A 388 50.97 3.18 7.05
C SER A 388 51.33 4.25 8.09
N ALA A 389 50.75 5.45 8.00
CA ALA A 389 50.87 6.49 9.02
C ALA A 389 50.20 6.10 10.36
N LEU A 390 49.27 5.15 10.34
CA LEU A 390 48.63 4.56 11.52
C LEU A 390 49.45 3.36 12.00
N ARG A 391 50.20 3.53 13.09
CA ARG A 391 51.27 2.61 13.51
C ARG A 391 50.80 1.38 14.31
N SER A 392 49.51 1.27 14.59
CA SER A 392 48.92 0.16 15.35
C SER A 392 47.87 -0.63 14.54
N PRO A 393 48.24 -1.26 13.41
CA PRO A 393 47.30 -2.07 12.64
C PRO A 393 46.94 -3.37 13.38
N PRO A 394 45.68 -3.82 13.33
CA PRO A 394 45.27 -5.09 13.91
C PRO A 394 45.87 -6.26 13.13
N ALA A 395 46.22 -7.35 13.83
CA ALA A 395 46.80 -8.54 13.19
C ALA A 395 45.76 -9.42 12.48
N THR A 396 44.53 -9.45 13.01
CA THR A 396 43.47 -10.35 12.54
C THR A 396 42.12 -9.66 12.51
N LYS A 397 41.22 -10.16 11.67
CA LYS A 397 39.81 -9.79 11.67
C LYS A 397 38.92 -11.00 11.41
N LEU A 398 37.62 -10.87 11.67
CA LEU A 398 36.61 -11.81 11.20
C LEU A 398 36.06 -11.38 9.83
N LYS A 399 35.38 -12.30 9.13
CA LYS A 399 34.61 -12.01 7.90
C LYS A 399 33.12 -12.12 8.24
N LEU A 400 32.56 -11.03 8.77
CA LEU A 400 31.21 -11.02 9.31
C LEU A 400 30.21 -10.34 8.38
N GLY A 401 30.66 -9.34 7.61
CA GLY A 401 29.80 -8.56 6.73
C GLY A 401 29.93 -8.92 5.25
N HIS A 402 28.92 -8.52 4.48
CA HIS A 402 28.95 -8.58 3.02
C HIS A 402 29.52 -7.31 2.44
N PHE A 403 30.72 -7.43 1.90
CA PHE A 403 31.48 -6.35 1.28
C PHE A 403 31.97 -6.80 -0.10
N PRO A 404 32.06 -5.88 -1.10
CA PRO A 404 31.78 -4.45 -0.98
C PRO A 404 30.28 -4.12 -0.91
N THR A 405 29.91 -3.08 -0.15
CA THR A 405 28.52 -2.56 -0.18
C THR A 405 28.32 -1.62 -1.36
N PRO A 406 27.13 -1.60 -1.99
CA PRO A 406 26.95 -0.99 -3.31
C PRO A 406 26.84 0.53 -3.28
N ILE A 407 27.17 1.15 -4.43
CA ILE A 407 27.09 2.61 -4.66
C ILE A 407 26.23 2.86 -5.90
N PHE A 408 25.27 3.79 -5.81
CA PHE A 408 24.47 4.21 -6.97
C PHE A 408 23.98 5.67 -6.86
N PRO A 409 23.55 6.29 -7.97
CA PRO A 409 22.99 7.64 -7.96
C PRO A 409 21.76 7.76 -7.06
N PHE A 410 21.67 8.83 -6.28
CA PHE A 410 20.61 9.02 -5.29
C PHE A 410 20.04 10.43 -5.34
N ARG A 411 18.72 10.55 -5.52
CA ARG A 411 18.04 11.85 -5.64
C ARG A 411 16.85 11.93 -4.68
N PRO A 412 17.09 12.25 -3.40
CA PRO A 412 16.03 12.46 -2.43
C PRO A 412 15.27 13.77 -2.71
N PRO A 413 14.06 13.94 -2.14
CA PRO A 413 13.30 15.18 -2.25
C PRO A 413 14.09 16.37 -1.70
N GLY A 414 13.97 17.53 -2.37
CA GLY A 414 14.65 18.75 -1.96
C GLY A 414 16.13 18.84 -2.35
N LEU A 415 16.70 17.88 -3.09
CA LEU A 415 18.06 17.99 -3.61
C LEU A 415 18.16 19.10 -4.68
N PRO A 416 19.09 20.06 -4.54
CA PRO A 416 19.34 21.08 -5.58
C PRO A 416 19.74 20.49 -6.94
N ASN A 417 19.44 21.20 -8.03
CA ASN A 417 19.69 20.69 -9.39
C ASN A 417 21.17 20.63 -9.78
N ASP A 418 22.02 21.45 -9.18
CA ASP A 418 23.45 21.57 -9.47
C ASP A 418 24.33 20.66 -8.60
N VAL A 419 23.74 19.92 -7.65
CA VAL A 419 24.44 18.98 -6.77
C VAL A 419 24.23 17.55 -7.25
N LYS A 420 25.32 16.80 -7.39
CA LYS A 420 25.27 15.35 -7.64
C LYS A 420 25.36 14.62 -6.31
N LEU A 421 24.39 13.75 -6.04
CA LEU A 421 24.37 12.92 -4.84
C LEU A 421 24.34 11.44 -5.22
N TYR A 422 25.20 10.67 -4.56
CA TYR A 422 25.29 9.21 -4.64
C TYR A 422 25.07 8.63 -3.25
N ILE A 423 24.60 7.39 -3.17
CA ILE A 423 24.43 6.68 -1.90
C ILE A 423 25.30 5.43 -1.88
N LYS A 424 26.05 5.24 -0.79
CA LYS A 424 26.67 3.95 -0.44
C LYS A 424 25.77 3.23 0.56
N ARG A 425 25.28 2.05 0.19
CA ARG A 425 24.34 1.26 1.01
C ARG A 425 25.05 0.41 2.05
N ASP A 426 25.73 1.07 2.99
CA ASP A 426 26.40 0.35 4.08
C ASP A 426 25.41 -0.36 5.02
N ASP A 427 24.11 -0.07 4.88
CA ASP A 427 22.99 -0.81 5.45
C ASP A 427 22.89 -2.27 4.96
N PHE A 428 23.52 -2.62 3.84
CA PHE A 428 23.51 -3.98 3.26
C PHE A 428 24.68 -4.87 3.69
N SER A 429 25.40 -4.49 4.75
CA SER A 429 26.50 -5.30 5.30
C SER A 429 26.06 -6.65 5.90
N GLY A 430 24.76 -6.89 6.08
CA GLY A 430 24.15 -8.13 6.60
C GLY A 430 22.68 -7.92 6.94
N MET A 431 21.88 -8.95 7.21
CA MET A 431 20.47 -8.77 7.60
C MET A 431 20.33 -8.54 9.12
N GLU A 432 20.71 -9.55 9.90
CA GLU A 432 20.62 -9.54 11.37
C GLU A 432 21.73 -8.74 12.04
N THR A 433 22.82 -8.50 11.30
CA THR A 433 23.98 -7.69 11.68
C THR A 433 24.07 -6.37 10.92
N SER A 434 23.01 -6.04 10.16
CA SER A 434 22.92 -4.92 9.22
C SER A 434 23.51 -3.60 9.70
N GLY A 435 23.99 -2.85 8.71
CA GLY A 435 24.50 -1.51 8.89
C GLY A 435 25.95 -1.44 9.27
N ASN A 436 26.29 -0.23 9.62
CA ASN A 436 27.64 0.27 9.62
C ASN A 436 28.48 -0.30 10.80
N LYS A 437 27.84 -1.00 11.75
CA LYS A 437 28.47 -1.58 12.95
C LYS A 437 29.32 -2.80 12.63
N MET A 438 28.92 -3.58 11.62
CA MET A 438 29.55 -4.84 11.26
C MET A 438 31.06 -4.69 11.00
N ARG A 439 31.45 -3.64 10.27
CA ARG A 439 32.84 -3.32 9.95
C ARG A 439 33.74 -3.22 11.18
N LYS A 440 33.22 -2.66 12.28
CA LYS A 440 33.99 -2.49 13.52
C LYS A 440 34.00 -3.77 14.35
N LEU A 441 32.89 -4.49 14.34
CA LEU A 441 32.75 -5.77 15.04
C LEU A 441 33.66 -6.86 14.45
N GLU A 442 34.03 -6.81 13.17
CA GLU A 442 35.01 -7.75 12.57
C GLU A 442 36.34 -7.76 13.34
N PHE A 443 36.79 -6.61 13.83
CA PHE A 443 38.06 -6.48 14.56
C PHE A 443 37.87 -6.72 16.05
N LEU A 444 36.80 -6.18 16.64
CA LEU A 444 36.52 -6.31 18.07
C LEU A 444 36.27 -7.75 18.48
N PHE A 445 35.51 -8.51 17.70
CA PHE A 445 35.28 -9.93 18.00
C PHE A 445 36.48 -10.80 17.64
N ALA A 446 37.30 -10.44 16.65
CA ALA A 446 38.57 -11.13 16.45
C ALA A 446 39.48 -11.01 17.68
N ASP A 447 39.57 -9.81 18.28
CA ASP A 447 40.31 -9.60 19.51
C ASP A 447 39.67 -10.29 20.73
N ALA A 448 38.33 -10.31 20.82
CA ALA A 448 37.62 -11.06 21.86
C ALA A 448 37.94 -12.57 21.82
N LEU A 449 37.94 -13.17 20.61
CA LEU A 449 38.31 -14.57 20.42
C LEU A 449 39.79 -14.83 20.73
N ASN A 450 40.69 -13.95 20.28
CA ASN A 450 42.13 -14.05 20.59
C ASN A 450 42.39 -13.96 22.11
N LYS A 451 41.54 -13.27 22.85
CA LYS A 451 41.58 -13.17 24.33
C LYS A 451 40.79 -14.28 25.04
N ASN A 452 40.29 -15.28 24.30
CA ASN A 452 39.50 -16.40 24.81
C ASN A 452 38.29 -15.97 25.63
N ALA A 453 37.63 -14.86 25.25
CA ALA A 453 36.41 -14.42 25.89
C ALA A 453 35.32 -15.49 25.80
N ASP A 454 34.46 -15.58 26.82
CA ASP A 454 33.23 -16.41 26.79
C ASP A 454 31.94 -15.58 26.82
N CYS A 455 32.07 -14.27 27.03
CA CYS A 455 30.97 -13.33 26.92
C CYS A 455 31.47 -11.93 26.52
N VAL A 456 30.55 -11.09 26.03
CA VAL A 456 30.80 -9.69 25.70
C VAL A 456 29.87 -8.77 26.46
N VAL A 457 30.36 -7.58 26.81
CA VAL A 457 29.60 -6.54 27.51
C VAL A 457 29.64 -5.26 26.69
N THR A 458 28.48 -4.69 26.38
CA THR A 458 28.38 -3.40 25.68
C THR A 458 27.20 -2.58 26.21
N CYS A 459 27.15 -1.30 25.83
CA CYS A 459 26.02 -0.43 26.17
C CYS A 459 25.44 0.32 24.95
N GLY A 460 24.22 0.85 25.11
CA GLY A 460 23.54 1.67 24.12
C GLY A 460 22.14 2.09 24.55
N GLY A 461 21.41 2.79 23.69
CA GLY A 461 19.96 3.01 23.88
C GLY A 461 19.15 1.73 23.69
N ILE A 462 17.91 1.72 24.17
CA ILE A 462 17.00 0.58 24.02
C ILE A 462 16.83 0.11 22.56
N GLN A 463 16.89 1.03 21.60
CA GLN A 463 16.86 0.74 20.15
C GLN A 463 18.26 0.81 19.50
N SER A 464 19.32 0.41 20.19
CA SER A 464 20.70 0.54 19.69
C SER A 464 21.02 -0.50 18.60
N ASN A 465 21.28 -0.02 17.38
CA ASN A 465 21.81 -0.85 16.28
C ASN A 465 23.12 -1.57 16.65
N HIS A 466 23.93 -0.95 17.51
CA HIS A 466 25.19 -1.53 17.98
C HIS A 466 24.98 -2.71 18.93
N CYS A 467 24.04 -2.57 19.88
CA CYS A 467 23.75 -3.63 20.84
C CYS A 467 23.22 -4.86 20.12
N ARG A 468 22.25 -4.69 19.21
CA ARG A 468 21.75 -5.75 18.33
C ARG A 468 22.87 -6.44 17.56
N ALA A 469 23.67 -5.69 16.80
CA ALA A 469 24.72 -6.29 15.98
C ALA A 469 25.74 -7.05 16.86
N THR A 470 26.06 -6.52 18.03
CA THR A 470 26.95 -7.16 19.00
C THR A 470 26.34 -8.46 19.53
N ALA A 471 25.07 -8.43 19.92
CA ALA A 471 24.35 -9.59 20.44
C ALA A 471 24.27 -10.74 19.43
N VAL A 472 23.91 -10.43 18.18
CA VAL A 472 23.83 -11.43 17.11
C VAL A 472 25.20 -12.04 16.83
N VAL A 473 26.25 -11.23 16.69
CA VAL A 473 27.60 -11.73 16.42
C VAL A 473 28.14 -12.53 17.60
N ALA A 474 27.89 -12.09 18.84
CA ALA A 474 28.25 -12.86 20.03
C ALA A 474 27.63 -14.25 19.95
N ARG A 475 26.34 -14.35 19.60
CA ARG A 475 25.66 -15.64 19.49
C ARG A 475 26.19 -16.51 18.36
N MET A 476 26.47 -15.94 17.19
CA MET A 476 27.10 -16.67 16.06
C MET A 476 28.48 -17.24 16.41
N LEU A 477 29.20 -16.62 17.35
CA LEU A 477 30.52 -17.05 17.81
C LEU A 477 30.47 -17.90 19.09
N GLY A 478 29.28 -18.15 19.63
CA GLY A 478 29.08 -18.88 20.87
C GLY A 478 29.47 -18.17 22.15
N LEU A 479 29.37 -16.83 22.13
CA LEU A 479 29.59 -15.97 23.28
C LEU A 479 28.25 -15.50 23.84
N ASP A 480 28.14 -15.39 25.16
CA ASP A 480 26.99 -14.71 25.78
C ASP A 480 27.12 -13.19 25.60
N SER A 481 26.01 -12.49 25.46
CA SER A 481 25.96 -11.03 25.35
C SER A 481 25.28 -10.40 26.56
N TYR A 482 25.90 -9.36 27.12
CA TYR A 482 25.34 -8.51 28.17
C TYR A 482 25.17 -7.09 27.63
N LEU A 483 23.92 -6.63 27.56
CA LEU A 483 23.53 -5.36 26.97
C LEU A 483 23.04 -4.41 28.06
N LEU A 484 23.83 -3.37 28.31
CA LEU A 484 23.48 -2.25 29.19
C LEU A 484 22.63 -1.25 28.39
N LEU A 485 21.31 -1.30 28.52
CA LEU A 485 20.36 -0.52 27.70
C LEU A 485 19.77 0.65 28.48
N ARG A 486 20.06 1.89 28.02
CA ARG A 486 19.49 3.10 28.63
C ARG A 486 18.02 3.31 28.22
N THR A 487 17.19 3.62 29.21
CA THR A 487 15.75 3.90 29.06
C THR A 487 15.30 5.03 30.01
N ASN A 488 14.10 5.56 29.78
CA ASN A 488 13.44 6.49 30.71
C ASN A 488 12.66 5.76 31.80
N ALA A 489 12.34 4.49 31.60
CA ALA A 489 11.57 3.66 32.51
C ALA A 489 12.33 2.34 32.75
N PRO A 490 13.40 2.36 33.59
CA PRO A 490 14.25 1.18 33.81
C PRO A 490 13.52 0.02 34.49
N ASP A 491 12.42 0.31 35.18
CA ASP A 491 11.60 -0.66 35.90
C ASP A 491 10.43 -1.21 35.04
N GLU A 492 10.24 -0.69 33.83
CA GLU A 492 9.22 -1.16 32.89
C GLU A 492 9.83 -2.08 31.83
N ASP A 493 9.06 -3.07 31.35
CA ASP A 493 9.48 -3.89 30.22
C ASP A 493 9.12 -3.20 28.89
N PRO A 494 10.10 -2.81 28.04
CA PRO A 494 9.85 -2.18 26.75
C PRO A 494 9.29 -3.11 25.66
N GLY A 495 9.01 -4.38 25.97
CA GLY A 495 8.33 -5.32 25.07
C GLY A 495 9.24 -5.88 23.97
N LEU A 496 8.64 -6.27 22.84
CA LEU A 496 9.33 -6.84 21.66
C LEU A 496 9.29 -5.91 20.44
N ILE A 497 9.97 -4.77 20.51
CA ILE A 497 9.91 -3.74 19.46
C ILE A 497 11.29 -3.46 18.87
N GLY A 498 11.38 -3.40 17.53
CA GLY A 498 12.58 -2.96 16.82
C GLY A 498 13.82 -3.81 17.10
N ASN A 499 14.92 -3.17 17.50
CA ASN A 499 16.19 -3.87 17.79
C ASN A 499 16.06 -4.82 19.00
N LEU A 500 15.24 -4.47 19.99
CA LEU A 500 15.09 -5.23 21.24
C LEU A 500 14.49 -6.63 21.04
N LEU A 501 13.61 -6.79 20.06
CA LEU A 501 13.10 -8.11 19.65
C LEU A 501 14.27 -9.03 19.28
N VAL A 502 15.21 -8.53 18.49
CA VAL A 502 16.37 -9.30 18.03
C VAL A 502 17.30 -9.63 19.21
N ASP A 503 17.54 -8.66 20.10
CA ASP A 503 18.36 -8.85 21.31
C ASP A 503 17.82 -10.01 22.17
N ARG A 504 16.49 -10.10 22.33
CA ARG A 504 15.81 -11.17 23.08
C ARG A 504 15.77 -12.50 22.33
N LEU A 505 15.61 -12.49 21.00
CA LEU A 505 15.63 -13.70 20.18
C LEU A 505 16.98 -14.42 20.23
N VAL A 506 18.09 -13.69 20.30
CA VAL A 506 19.42 -14.29 20.52
C VAL A 506 19.78 -14.49 21.99
N ASP A 507 18.80 -14.36 22.90
CA ASP A 507 18.97 -14.59 24.33
C ASP A 507 20.06 -13.71 24.96
N SER A 508 20.06 -12.42 24.63
CA SER A 508 20.96 -11.46 25.28
C SER A 508 20.49 -11.12 26.69
N GLN A 509 21.45 -11.00 27.61
CA GLN A 509 21.21 -10.53 28.97
C GLN A 509 21.01 -9.02 28.96
N ILE A 510 19.76 -8.56 29.12
CA ILE A 510 19.40 -7.15 29.08
C ILE A 510 19.42 -6.56 30.49
N ILE A 511 20.25 -5.53 30.69
CA ILE A 511 20.33 -4.78 31.93
C ILE A 511 19.86 -3.36 31.62
N GLN A 512 18.67 -3.01 32.10
CA GLN A 512 18.10 -1.69 31.89
C GLN A 512 18.72 -0.66 32.84
N MET A 513 18.93 0.55 32.34
CA MET A 513 19.56 1.63 33.11
C MET A 513 18.83 2.95 32.90
N SER A 514 18.72 3.76 33.94
CA SER A 514 18.19 5.12 33.79
C SER A 514 19.18 6.02 33.06
N ARG A 515 18.67 7.07 32.40
CA ARG A 515 19.52 8.13 31.82
C ARG A 515 20.38 8.84 32.88
N LYS A 516 19.88 8.94 34.11
CA LYS A 516 20.60 9.57 35.23
C LYS A 516 21.82 8.76 35.60
N GLU A 517 21.66 7.45 35.82
CA GLU A 517 22.78 6.54 36.10
C GLU A 517 23.80 6.57 34.96
N TYR A 518 23.32 6.52 33.71
CA TYR A 518 24.19 6.61 32.54
C TYR A 518 25.00 7.92 32.53
N GLY A 519 24.35 9.06 32.82
CA GLY A 519 25.00 10.36 32.87
C GLY A 519 25.96 10.55 34.05
N THR A 520 25.71 9.88 35.19
CA THR A 520 26.56 9.96 36.38
C THR A 520 27.84 9.14 36.25
N PHE A 521 27.74 7.89 35.80
CA PHE A 521 28.88 6.98 35.77
C PHE A 521 29.60 6.93 34.42
N GLY A 522 28.88 7.22 33.32
CA GLY A 522 29.41 7.11 31.97
C GLY A 522 29.51 5.66 31.48
N SER A 523 29.47 5.49 30.15
CA SER A 523 29.43 4.17 29.50
C SER A 523 30.58 3.23 29.89
N GLU A 524 31.81 3.74 29.95
CA GLU A 524 33.01 2.92 30.16
C GLU A 524 33.05 2.32 31.57
N ALA A 525 32.81 3.14 32.60
CA ALA A 525 32.79 2.67 33.98
C ALA A 525 31.69 1.63 34.23
N MET A 526 30.52 1.78 33.59
CA MET A 526 29.41 0.84 33.73
C MET A 526 29.71 -0.49 33.02
N ILE A 527 30.30 -0.46 31.83
CA ILE A 527 30.77 -1.68 31.15
C ILE A 527 31.80 -2.39 32.02
N GLU A 528 32.79 -1.67 32.54
CA GLU A 528 33.85 -2.28 33.35
C GLU A 528 33.30 -2.86 34.66
N LYS A 529 32.39 -2.17 35.35
CA LYS A 529 31.71 -2.70 36.55
C LYS A 529 30.99 -4.02 36.29
N THR A 530 30.31 -4.15 35.15
CA THR A 530 29.67 -5.41 34.76
C THR A 530 30.71 -6.48 34.40
N CYS A 531 31.80 -6.11 33.73
CA CYS A 531 32.92 -7.02 33.48
C CYS A 531 33.54 -7.52 34.80
N GLU A 532 33.77 -6.67 35.78
CA GLU A 532 34.29 -7.05 37.11
C GLU A 532 33.36 -8.04 37.81
N LYS A 533 32.04 -7.79 37.78
CA LYS A 533 31.04 -8.72 38.32
C LYS A 533 31.12 -10.09 37.64
N LEU A 534 31.18 -10.12 36.31
CA LEU A 534 31.25 -11.37 35.55
C LEU A 534 32.57 -12.12 35.78
N ARG A 535 33.70 -11.41 35.91
CA ARG A 535 34.99 -12.02 36.30
C ARG A 535 34.90 -12.63 37.69
N ALA A 536 34.22 -11.98 38.64
CA ALA A 536 33.97 -12.55 39.98
C ALA A 536 33.10 -13.81 39.95
N GLU A 537 32.24 -13.97 38.94
CA GLU A 537 31.44 -15.18 38.67
C GLU A 537 32.22 -16.25 37.86
N GLY A 538 33.51 -16.05 37.61
CA GLY A 538 34.37 -16.99 36.87
C GLY A 538 34.26 -16.91 35.34
N ARG A 539 33.58 -15.89 34.81
CA ARG A 539 33.45 -15.64 33.36
C ARG A 539 34.64 -14.87 32.81
N ARG A 540 34.79 -14.86 31.48
CA ARG A 540 35.82 -14.10 30.76
C ARG A 540 35.17 -13.06 29.84
N PRO A 541 34.73 -11.91 30.40
CA PRO A 541 34.05 -10.87 29.63
C PRO A 541 35.02 -10.04 28.79
N TYR A 542 34.60 -9.72 27.58
CA TYR A 542 35.24 -8.73 26.71
C TYR A 542 34.41 -7.44 26.64
N ALA A 543 35.02 -6.31 27.00
CA ALA A 543 34.38 -5.00 26.98
C ALA A 543 34.36 -4.41 25.56
N ILE A 544 33.17 -4.16 25.03
CA ILE A 544 32.97 -3.45 23.76
C ILE A 544 32.44 -2.05 24.07
N PRO A 545 33.19 -0.98 23.76
CA PRO A 545 32.74 0.38 24.05
C PRO A 545 31.50 0.74 23.22
N VAL A 546 30.78 1.78 23.65
CA VAL A 546 29.56 2.24 22.97
C VAL A 546 29.81 2.42 21.46
N GLY A 547 28.98 1.77 20.66
CA GLY A 547 29.10 1.81 19.20
C GLY A 547 30.31 1.07 18.63
N GLY A 548 31.16 0.41 19.43
CA GLY A 548 32.43 -0.15 19.00
C GLY A 548 33.44 0.93 18.62
N SER A 549 33.42 2.06 19.33
CA SER A 549 34.14 3.28 18.97
C SER A 549 35.43 3.47 19.76
N ASN A 550 36.44 2.68 19.39
CA ASN A 550 37.82 2.75 19.83
C ASN A 550 38.77 2.63 18.61
N GLY A 551 40.08 2.72 18.80
CA GLY A 551 41.06 2.64 17.71
C GLY A 551 41.00 1.32 16.95
N LEU A 552 40.84 0.20 17.66
CA LEU A 552 40.76 -1.14 17.06
C LEU A 552 39.55 -1.27 16.10
N GLY A 553 38.34 -0.96 16.57
CA GLY A 553 37.14 -1.06 15.75
C GLY A 553 37.13 -0.07 14.59
N THR A 554 37.80 1.07 14.74
CA THR A 554 37.85 2.13 13.72
C THR A 554 38.57 1.69 12.43
N TRP A 555 39.47 0.70 12.50
CA TRP A 555 40.10 0.10 11.32
C TRP A 555 39.11 -0.47 10.29
N GLY A 556 37.90 -0.87 10.71
CA GLY A 556 36.85 -1.29 9.80
C GLY A 556 36.42 -0.22 8.79
N TYR A 557 36.49 1.06 9.17
CA TYR A 557 36.20 2.16 8.26
C TYR A 557 37.42 2.67 7.49
N VAL A 558 38.63 2.49 8.02
CA VAL A 558 39.85 2.67 7.23
C VAL A 558 39.86 1.70 6.05
N GLN A 559 39.51 0.43 6.28
CA GLN A 559 39.33 -0.56 5.20
C GLN A 559 38.19 -0.19 4.25
N ALA A 560 37.09 0.39 4.76
CA ALA A 560 35.96 0.79 3.92
C ALA A 560 36.31 1.93 2.93
N ILE A 561 37.30 2.76 3.23
CA ILE A 561 37.79 3.78 2.29
C ILE A 561 38.50 3.15 1.09
N GLU A 562 39.33 2.12 1.31
CA GLU A 562 39.96 1.37 0.20
C GLU A 562 38.91 0.69 -0.69
N GLU A 563 37.91 0.06 -0.06
CA GLU A 563 36.75 -0.53 -0.75
C GLU A 563 36.02 0.51 -1.60
N THR A 564 35.69 1.66 -1.00
CA THR A 564 34.97 2.75 -1.66
C THR A 564 35.77 3.32 -2.82
N HIS A 565 37.07 3.56 -2.63
CA HIS A 565 37.93 4.07 -3.70
C HIS A 565 37.97 3.12 -4.91
N THR A 566 38.11 1.81 -4.66
CA THR A 566 38.10 0.79 -5.72
C THR A 566 36.79 0.83 -6.51
N GLN A 567 35.65 0.87 -5.81
CA GLN A 567 34.34 0.97 -6.47
C GLN A 567 34.16 2.26 -7.26
N LEU A 568 34.60 3.40 -6.73
CA LEU A 568 34.49 4.69 -7.43
C LEU A 568 35.34 4.69 -8.71
N LYS A 569 36.50 4.05 -8.70
CA LYS A 569 37.34 3.88 -9.89
C LYS A 569 36.65 3.00 -10.94
N GLU A 570 36.07 1.87 -10.52
CA GLU A 570 35.32 0.96 -11.41
C GLU A 570 34.07 1.62 -12.02
N LEU A 571 33.41 2.49 -11.25
CA LEU A 571 32.24 3.24 -11.70
C LEU A 571 32.58 4.52 -12.47
N GLU A 572 33.86 4.86 -12.62
CA GLU A 572 34.34 6.11 -13.22
C GLU A 572 33.70 7.36 -12.58
N LEU A 573 33.56 7.33 -11.26
CA LEU A 573 32.96 8.42 -10.47
C LEU A 573 34.03 9.21 -9.72
N GLU A 574 33.89 10.53 -9.76
CA GLU A 574 34.63 11.44 -8.89
C GLU A 574 33.72 11.96 -7.76
N ILE A 575 34.17 11.80 -6.52
CA ILE A 575 33.50 12.26 -5.31
C ILE A 575 34.35 13.31 -4.63
N THR A 576 33.74 14.45 -4.32
CA THR A 576 34.38 15.59 -3.66
C THR A 576 34.10 15.62 -2.16
N ASP A 577 33.00 15.02 -1.72
CA ASP A 577 32.54 15.10 -0.34
C ASP A 577 31.89 13.78 0.11
N LEU A 578 32.10 13.41 1.37
CA LEU A 578 31.48 12.28 2.05
C LEU A 578 30.52 12.80 3.13
N ALA A 579 29.33 12.22 3.25
CA ALA A 579 28.35 12.62 4.27
C ALA A 579 27.73 11.41 4.96
N PHE A 580 27.60 11.44 6.29
CA PHE A 580 27.02 10.33 7.06
C PHE A 580 26.58 10.73 8.48
N ALA A 581 25.84 9.84 9.13
CA ALA A 581 25.42 9.99 10.53
C ALA A 581 26.53 9.61 11.53
N CYS A 582 26.70 10.39 12.59
CA CYS A 582 27.63 10.12 13.69
C CYS A 582 26.90 10.03 15.04
N GLY A 583 27.19 9.00 15.83
CA GLY A 583 26.60 8.84 17.18
C GLY A 583 27.49 8.19 18.23
N SER A 584 28.78 7.93 17.91
CA SER A 584 29.77 7.43 18.90
C SER A 584 31.22 7.72 18.50
N GLY A 585 31.48 8.45 17.41
CA GLY A 585 32.85 8.84 17.00
C GLY A 585 33.60 7.83 16.13
N GLY A 586 33.57 6.52 16.40
CA GLY A 586 34.45 5.55 15.71
C GLY A 586 34.27 5.45 14.19
N THR A 587 33.05 5.58 13.69
CA THR A 587 32.80 5.63 12.24
C THR A 587 33.33 6.93 11.63
N ALA A 588 33.11 8.06 12.32
CA ALA A 588 33.59 9.37 11.86
C ALA A 588 35.12 9.43 11.83
N GLY A 589 35.77 8.97 12.91
CA GLY A 589 37.22 8.87 12.99
C GLY A 589 37.81 8.04 11.85
N GLY A 590 37.24 6.86 11.59
CA GLY A 590 37.77 5.95 10.56
C GLY A 590 37.54 6.42 9.12
N ILE A 591 36.35 6.94 8.80
CA ILE A 591 36.08 7.54 7.49
C ILE A 591 36.96 8.77 7.31
N GLY A 592 37.00 9.65 8.31
CA GLY A 592 37.76 10.90 8.26
C GLY A 592 39.26 10.69 8.07
N VAL A 593 39.91 9.95 8.97
CA VAL A 593 41.35 9.70 8.89
C VAL A 593 41.70 8.84 7.67
N GLY A 594 40.83 7.89 7.33
CA GLY A 594 41.02 7.03 6.16
C GLY A 594 40.99 7.84 4.87
N ALA A 595 39.98 8.69 4.70
CA ALA A 595 39.82 9.57 3.54
C ALA A 595 41.00 10.55 3.44
N TYR A 596 41.40 11.17 4.56
CA TYR A 596 42.53 12.09 4.62
C TYR A 596 43.85 11.45 4.15
N LEU A 597 44.24 10.33 4.76
CA LEU A 597 45.48 9.63 4.42
C LEU A 597 45.45 9.08 2.99
N HIS A 598 44.29 8.56 2.56
CA HIS A 598 44.13 8.07 1.21
C HIS A 598 44.35 9.18 0.17
N ALA A 599 43.79 10.38 0.39
CA ALA A 599 43.95 11.51 -0.53
C ALA A 599 45.38 12.07 -0.55
N GLN A 600 46.08 12.08 0.59
CA GLN A 600 47.51 12.43 0.62
C GLN A 600 48.35 11.46 -0.22
N HIS A 601 48.04 10.18 -0.17
CA HIS A 601 48.75 9.15 -0.94
C HIS A 601 48.35 9.15 -2.43
N ASN A 602 47.09 9.50 -2.74
CA ASN A 602 46.50 9.46 -4.07
C ASN A 602 45.89 10.83 -4.46
N PRO A 603 46.71 11.87 -4.72
CA PRO A 603 46.22 13.24 -4.95
C PRO A 603 45.35 13.39 -6.20
N ASN A 604 45.45 12.47 -7.16
CA ASN A 604 44.61 12.40 -8.36
C ASN A 604 43.60 11.25 -8.32
N GLY A 605 43.29 10.71 -7.13
CA GLY A 605 42.34 9.62 -6.97
C GLY A 605 40.87 10.07 -7.08
N SER A 606 39.96 9.12 -7.23
CA SER A 606 38.50 9.34 -7.28
C SER A 606 37.92 10.03 -6.04
N LEU A 607 38.65 10.02 -4.92
CA LEU A 607 38.37 10.84 -3.72
C LEU A 607 39.26 12.09 -3.80
N ASN A 608 38.69 13.20 -4.26
CA ASN A 608 39.46 14.39 -4.66
C ASN A 608 39.26 15.56 -3.68
N PHE A 609 40.19 15.71 -2.73
CA PHE A 609 40.06 16.63 -1.59
C PHE A 609 40.95 17.89 -1.72
N LYS A 610 40.85 18.61 -2.86
CA LYS A 610 41.65 19.79 -3.26
C LYS A 610 41.65 20.99 -2.27
N ASP A 611 42.09 20.82 -1.03
CA ASP A 611 42.32 21.83 0.02
C ASP A 611 41.13 22.23 0.94
N LYS A 612 40.07 21.41 1.07
CA LYS A 612 38.92 21.67 1.97
C LYS A 612 38.48 20.43 2.73
N THR A 613 37.93 20.61 3.94
CA THR A 613 37.36 19.54 4.78
C THR A 613 36.17 18.87 4.07
N PRO A 614 36.33 17.65 3.52
CA PRO A 614 35.35 17.06 2.61
C PRO A 614 34.49 16.00 3.28
N VAL A 615 34.66 15.76 4.58
CA VAL A 615 33.98 14.69 5.31
C VAL A 615 33.03 15.30 6.34
N HIS A 616 31.74 15.19 6.05
CA HIS A 616 30.63 15.79 6.81
C HIS A 616 29.98 14.74 7.72
N ALA A 617 30.21 14.87 9.02
CA ALA A 617 29.62 14.01 10.05
C ALA A 617 28.44 14.72 10.74
N TYR A 618 27.23 14.21 10.52
CA TYR A 618 26.01 14.75 11.12
C TYR A 618 25.73 14.04 12.45
N ILE A 619 25.91 14.73 13.58
CA ILE A 619 25.78 14.12 14.91
C ILE A 619 24.33 14.05 15.37
N VAL A 620 23.93 12.90 15.90
CA VAL A 620 22.54 12.63 16.35
C VAL A 620 22.38 12.57 17.88
N CYS A 621 23.49 12.75 18.60
CA CYS A 621 23.55 12.88 20.06
C CYS A 621 24.76 13.74 20.44
N ASP A 622 24.85 14.10 21.72
CA ASP A 622 25.96 14.87 22.29
C ASP A 622 26.24 16.17 21.52
N ASN A 623 27.46 16.70 21.61
CA ASN A 623 27.87 17.91 20.89
C ASN A 623 29.15 17.67 20.09
N ALA A 624 29.49 18.60 19.19
CA ALA A 624 30.66 18.45 18.31
C ALA A 624 31.97 18.30 19.10
N GLU A 625 32.11 19.05 20.20
CA GLU A 625 33.31 19.05 21.03
C GLU A 625 33.54 17.68 21.70
N TYR A 626 32.49 17.00 22.14
CA TYR A 626 32.57 15.64 22.65
C TYR A 626 33.19 14.69 21.61
N PHE A 627 32.71 14.71 20.36
CA PHE A 627 33.22 13.80 19.32
C PHE A 627 34.63 14.13 18.88
N PHE A 628 34.96 15.41 18.74
CA PHE A 628 36.34 15.81 18.46
C PHE A 628 37.29 15.32 19.55
N ASN A 629 36.96 15.56 20.83
CA ASN A 629 37.78 15.09 21.94
C ASN A 629 37.87 13.56 22.00
N HIS A 630 36.78 12.85 21.74
CA HIS A 630 36.80 11.39 21.71
C HIS A 630 37.68 10.84 20.58
N ILE A 631 37.68 11.49 19.42
CA ILE A 631 38.53 11.07 18.29
C ILE A 631 40.00 11.41 18.55
N ASP A 632 40.29 12.64 18.98
CA ASP A 632 41.66 13.15 19.17
C ASP A 632 42.36 12.54 20.38
N ASN A 633 41.65 12.36 21.50
CA ASN A 633 42.26 11.90 22.75
C ASN A 633 42.21 10.38 22.92
N LYS A 634 41.42 9.65 22.12
CA LYS A 634 41.25 8.20 22.26
C LYS A 634 41.49 7.44 20.96
N ILE A 635 40.68 7.68 19.93
CA ILE A 635 40.72 6.86 18.70
C ILE A 635 42.05 7.02 17.95
N LEU A 636 42.47 8.25 17.64
CA LEU A 636 43.71 8.50 16.89
C LEU A 636 44.96 7.98 17.62
N PRO A 637 45.13 8.22 18.94
CA PRO A 637 46.24 7.65 19.70
C PRO A 637 46.25 6.12 19.71
N GLU A 638 45.10 5.45 19.93
CA GLU A 638 45.01 3.99 19.93
C GLU A 638 45.36 3.37 18.55
N MET A 639 45.12 4.10 17.46
CA MET A 639 45.51 3.70 16.09
C MET A 639 46.98 3.99 15.77
N GLY A 640 47.69 4.68 16.67
CA GLY A 640 49.08 5.09 16.47
C GLY A 640 49.25 6.19 15.42
N ALA A 641 48.29 7.11 15.32
CA ALA A 641 48.39 8.30 14.48
C ALA A 641 49.44 9.30 15.04
N ASP A 642 49.88 10.24 14.20
CA ASP A 642 50.77 11.32 14.64
C ASP A 642 50.06 12.21 15.69
N PRO A 643 50.67 12.51 16.85
CA PRO A 643 50.06 13.35 17.88
C PRO A 643 49.70 14.77 17.43
N SER A 644 50.28 15.27 16.33
CA SER A 644 49.93 16.56 15.74
C SER A 644 48.68 16.55 14.86
N LEU A 645 48.21 15.36 14.45
CA LEU A 645 47.02 15.21 13.62
C LEU A 645 45.76 15.42 14.45
N SER A 646 44.92 16.39 14.07
CA SER A 646 43.61 16.61 14.70
C SER A 646 42.49 16.15 13.78
N SER A 647 41.41 15.64 14.36
CA SER A 647 40.17 15.37 13.64
C SER A 647 39.55 16.60 12.98
N ARG A 648 39.89 17.82 13.42
CA ARG A 648 39.47 19.07 12.75
C ARG A 648 40.14 19.28 11.39
N ASP A 649 41.27 18.61 11.13
CA ASP A 649 41.95 18.70 9.84
C ASP A 649 41.17 18.00 8.73
N PHE A 650 40.29 17.07 9.09
CA PHE A 650 39.62 16.20 8.12
C PHE A 650 38.12 15.96 8.36
N LEU A 651 37.54 16.32 9.51
CA LEU A 651 36.10 16.22 9.79
C LEU A 651 35.44 17.58 9.98
N GLN A 652 34.29 17.74 9.32
CA GLN A 652 33.30 18.75 9.68
C GLN A 652 32.17 18.08 10.45
N ILE A 653 31.92 18.52 11.68
CA ILE A 653 30.86 17.99 12.53
C ILE A 653 29.69 18.97 12.59
N THR A 654 28.52 18.53 12.12
CA THR A 654 27.28 19.33 12.08
C THR A 654 26.24 18.73 13.00
N ASN A 655 25.55 19.56 13.79
CA ASN A 655 24.50 19.09 14.69
C ASN A 655 23.22 18.73 13.93
N ALA A 656 22.80 17.47 14.04
CA ALA A 656 21.60 16.90 13.42
C ALA A 656 20.72 16.14 14.44
N GLN A 657 20.85 16.43 15.74
CA GLN A 657 20.13 15.69 16.77
C GLN A 657 18.64 16.04 16.85
N GLY A 658 18.22 17.20 16.34
CA GLY A 658 16.83 17.67 16.43
C GLY A 658 16.36 17.79 17.88
N THR A 659 15.25 17.11 18.22
CA THR A 659 14.68 17.05 19.59
C THR A 659 15.42 16.10 20.54
N GLY A 660 16.51 15.49 20.07
CA GLY A 660 17.40 14.62 20.83
C GLY A 660 17.51 13.21 20.25
N TYR A 661 18.37 12.41 20.89
CA TYR A 661 18.63 11.04 20.46
C TYR A 661 17.37 10.15 20.48
N ALA A 662 17.14 9.43 19.38
CA ALA A 662 15.98 8.55 19.16
C ALA A 662 14.59 9.21 19.29
N ARG A 663 14.53 10.55 19.20
CA ARG A 663 13.30 11.33 19.11
C ARG A 663 13.25 12.01 17.76
N SER A 664 12.12 11.96 17.08
CA SER A 664 11.98 12.58 15.76
C SER A 664 11.00 13.74 15.80
N THR A 665 11.21 14.74 14.95
CA THR A 665 10.18 15.75 14.64
C THR A 665 9.21 15.21 13.58
N LYS A 666 8.06 15.86 13.46
CA LYS A 666 7.11 15.58 12.38
C LYS A 666 7.77 15.75 11.01
N ASP A 667 8.49 16.84 10.79
CA ASP A 667 9.17 17.13 9.51
C ASP A 667 10.24 16.09 9.15
N GLU A 668 11.01 15.62 10.15
CA GLU A 668 12.00 14.55 9.95
C GLU A 668 11.32 13.26 9.48
N LEU A 669 10.20 12.88 10.11
CA LEU A 669 9.44 11.68 9.73
C LEU A 669 8.75 11.84 8.37
N GLU A 670 8.14 12.98 8.08
CA GLU A 670 7.54 13.28 6.77
C GLU A 670 8.60 13.25 5.67
N PHE A 671 9.79 13.80 5.92
CA PHE A 671 10.91 13.71 5.00
C PHE A 671 11.33 12.25 4.75
N ILE A 672 11.49 11.44 5.79
CA ILE A 672 11.83 10.02 5.66
C ILE A 672 10.79 9.26 4.82
N VAL A 673 9.50 9.51 5.05
CA VAL A 673 8.41 8.94 4.24
C VAL A 673 8.53 9.41 2.79
N SER A 674 8.80 10.70 2.54
CA SER A 674 8.96 11.25 1.20
C SER A 674 10.16 10.64 0.44
N VAL A 675 11.27 10.37 1.13
CA VAL A 675 12.45 9.68 0.56
C VAL A 675 12.07 8.26 0.15
N ALA A 676 11.41 7.51 1.03
CA ALA A 676 10.97 6.14 0.73
C ALA A 676 10.07 6.08 -0.51
N ARG A 677 9.12 7.02 -0.63
CA ARG A 677 8.17 7.08 -1.77
C ARG A 677 8.83 7.46 -3.09
N SER A 678 9.75 8.41 -3.06
CA SER A 678 10.36 8.98 -4.28
C SER A 678 11.56 8.19 -4.78
N THR A 679 12.25 7.47 -3.90
CA THR A 679 13.51 6.79 -4.24
C THR A 679 13.48 5.28 -4.05
N GLY A 680 12.50 4.74 -3.32
CA GLY A 680 12.49 3.35 -2.88
C GLY A 680 13.51 3.03 -1.78
N VAL A 681 14.28 4.00 -1.29
CA VAL A 681 15.26 3.81 -0.21
C VAL A 681 14.61 4.08 1.15
N LEU A 682 14.67 3.10 2.04
CA LEU A 682 14.20 3.26 3.43
C LEU A 682 15.28 3.90 4.30
N MET A 683 14.92 4.92 5.06
CA MET A 683 15.83 5.59 6.00
C MET A 683 15.36 5.37 7.43
N ASP A 684 16.30 5.11 8.35
CA ASP A 684 15.97 5.04 9.77
C ASP A 684 15.65 6.44 10.35
N PRO A 685 14.85 6.53 11.42
CA PRO A 685 14.51 7.81 12.04
C PRO A 685 15.54 8.33 13.04
N VAL A 686 16.62 7.57 13.29
CA VAL A 686 17.58 7.85 14.37
C VAL A 686 18.92 8.37 13.85
N TYR A 687 19.42 7.83 12.73
CA TYR A 687 20.74 8.10 12.20
C TYR A 687 20.66 8.63 10.76
N SER A 688 20.53 7.75 9.77
CA SER A 688 20.65 8.10 8.35
C SER A 688 19.55 9.05 7.88
N GLY A 689 18.31 8.87 8.35
CA GLY A 689 17.21 9.78 7.99
C GLY A 689 17.47 11.21 8.48
N LYS A 690 17.94 11.37 9.73
CA LYS A 690 18.30 12.69 10.28
C LYS A 690 19.49 13.30 9.59
N ALA A 691 20.56 12.54 9.37
CA ALA A 691 21.75 13.02 8.67
C ALA A 691 21.39 13.50 7.26
N LEU A 692 20.55 12.76 6.53
CA LEU A 692 20.11 13.15 5.21
C LEU A 692 19.21 14.40 5.25
N PHE A 693 18.25 14.45 6.18
CA PHE A 693 17.37 15.62 6.35
C PHE A 693 18.18 16.90 6.58
N HIS A 694 19.16 16.84 7.48
CA HIS A 694 20.02 17.97 7.79
C HIS A 694 21.00 18.30 6.65
N LEU A 695 21.53 17.31 5.94
CA LEU A 695 22.33 17.53 4.72
C LEU A 695 21.51 18.29 3.66
N ILE A 696 20.28 17.85 3.38
CA ILE A 696 19.40 18.54 2.40
C ILE A 696 19.07 19.95 2.87
N LYS A 697 18.81 20.16 4.15
CA LYS A 697 18.57 21.49 4.72
C LYS A 697 19.80 22.39 4.55
N GLU A 698 21.00 21.86 4.80
CA GLU A 698 22.26 22.61 4.64
C GLU A 698 22.53 22.96 3.17
N LEU A 699 22.31 22.01 2.26
CA LEU A 699 22.42 22.22 0.81
C LEU A 699 21.52 23.34 0.30
N ASN A 700 20.33 23.49 0.87
CA ASN A 700 19.38 24.55 0.50
C ASN A 700 19.65 25.88 1.19
N ASN A 701 20.16 25.87 2.43
CA ASN A 701 20.44 27.10 3.20
C ASN A 701 21.78 27.74 2.84
N SER A 702 22.73 26.97 2.31
CA SER A 702 24.07 27.42 1.96
C SER A 702 24.53 26.79 0.63
N PRO A 703 23.82 27.07 -0.49
CA PRO A 703 24.10 26.45 -1.78
C PRO A 703 25.52 26.72 -2.29
N GLU A 704 26.09 27.88 -1.98
CA GLU A 704 27.47 28.25 -2.32
C GLU A 704 28.53 27.31 -1.70
N LYS A 705 28.23 26.66 -0.56
CA LYS A 705 29.13 25.68 0.07
C LYS A 705 29.27 24.41 -0.76
N PHE A 706 28.22 24.05 -1.52
CA PHE A 706 28.10 22.75 -2.20
C PHE A 706 27.94 22.84 -3.71
N SER A 707 27.94 24.05 -4.28
CA SER A 707 27.80 24.21 -5.73
C SER A 707 28.92 23.49 -6.49
N GLY A 708 28.52 22.69 -7.49
CA GLY A 708 29.42 21.85 -8.28
C GLY A 708 30.01 20.64 -7.54
N LYS A 709 29.59 20.37 -6.29
CA LYS A 709 30.07 19.20 -5.53
C LYS A 709 29.37 17.90 -5.95
N SER A 710 30.11 16.81 -5.77
CA SER A 710 29.67 15.44 -5.96
C SER A 710 29.78 14.71 -4.62
N ILE A 711 28.65 14.43 -3.99
CA ILE A 711 28.57 13.97 -2.60
C ILE A 711 28.26 12.47 -2.59
N LEU A 712 29.00 11.69 -1.79
CA LEU A 712 28.66 10.32 -1.45
C LEU A 712 28.07 10.27 -0.03
N PHE A 713 26.76 10.04 0.05
CA PHE A 713 26.07 9.81 1.31
C PHE A 713 26.18 8.34 1.72
N ILE A 714 26.74 8.05 2.90
CA ILE A 714 26.89 6.69 3.42
C ILE A 714 25.70 6.36 4.31
N HIS A 715 24.81 5.51 3.82
CA HIS A 715 23.67 5.02 4.60
C HIS A 715 24.15 3.99 5.62
N THR A 716 24.07 4.36 6.90
CA THR A 716 24.64 3.57 7.99
C THR A 716 23.74 2.41 8.49
N GLY A 717 22.62 2.14 7.83
CA GLY A 717 21.61 1.19 8.28
C GLY A 717 20.78 1.67 9.46
N GLY A 718 20.05 0.73 10.07
CA GLY A 718 19.14 0.99 11.21
C GLY A 718 17.66 0.78 10.96
N LEU A 719 17.32 0.00 9.92
CA LEU A 719 15.96 -0.25 9.46
C LEU A 719 14.98 -0.62 10.58
N PHE A 720 15.40 -1.41 11.57
CA PHE A 720 14.54 -1.83 12.69
C PHE A 720 14.05 -0.66 13.56
N GLY A 721 14.73 0.48 13.54
CA GLY A 721 14.28 1.70 14.20
C GLY A 721 12.98 2.28 13.63
N LEU A 722 12.55 1.86 12.44
CA LEU A 722 11.23 2.22 11.89
C LEU A 722 10.08 1.60 12.69
N TYR A 723 10.27 0.39 13.22
CA TYR A 723 9.23 -0.32 13.96
C TYR A 723 8.99 0.30 15.35
N ASP A 724 10.02 0.91 15.95
CA ASP A 724 9.87 1.74 17.15
C ASP A 724 9.03 3.00 16.90
N LYS A 725 8.98 3.47 15.64
CA LYS A 725 8.24 4.67 15.22
C LYS A 725 6.97 4.36 14.45
N ALA A 726 6.52 3.10 14.45
CA ALA A 726 5.38 2.67 13.65
C ALA A 726 4.12 3.50 13.92
N ASP A 727 3.80 3.78 15.20
CA ASP A 727 2.62 4.57 15.58
C ASP A 727 2.71 6.05 15.15
N GLU A 728 3.89 6.66 15.26
CA GLU A 728 4.11 8.05 14.81
C GLU A 728 4.00 8.14 13.28
N LEU A 729 4.62 7.19 12.58
CA LEU A 729 4.53 7.05 11.13
C LEU A 729 3.09 6.77 10.67
N GLN A 730 2.32 6.02 11.46
CA GLN A 730 0.91 5.72 11.18
C GLN A 730 0.07 6.97 11.03
N LYS A 731 0.21 7.90 11.98
CA LYS A 731 -0.54 9.16 11.99
C LYS A 731 -0.25 9.99 10.73
N LEU A 732 0.99 9.99 10.25
CA LEU A 732 1.38 10.71 9.04
C LEU A 732 0.80 10.09 7.77
N MET A 733 0.82 8.76 7.68
CA MET A 733 0.33 8.03 6.50
C MET A 733 -1.20 7.98 6.46
N MET A 734 -1.88 7.97 7.60
CA MET A 734 -3.35 7.99 7.68
C MET A 734 -3.96 9.33 7.27
N ASN A 735 -3.23 10.44 7.41
CA ASN A 735 -3.69 11.78 6.99
C ASN A 735 -3.60 12.00 5.46
N GLN A 736 -2.96 11.09 4.72
CA GLN A 736 -2.73 11.21 3.27
C GLN A 736 -3.44 10.08 2.49
N ARG A 737 -4.76 9.91 2.72
CA ARG A 737 -5.60 8.87 2.08
C ARG A 737 -5.80 9.12 0.57
N THR A 738 -4.76 8.92 -0.22
CA THR A 738 -4.85 8.92 -1.70
C THR A 738 -5.23 7.53 -2.26
N ALA A 739 -5.15 6.45 -1.48
CA ALA A 739 -5.30 5.09 -2.03
C ALA A 739 -6.61 4.33 -1.69
N LEU A 740 -7.32 4.65 -0.60
CA LEU A 740 -8.58 3.96 -0.26
C LEU A 740 -9.75 4.33 -1.21
N ARG A 741 -9.62 5.44 -1.96
CA ARG A 741 -10.61 5.93 -2.93
C ARG A 741 -10.71 5.07 -4.21
N VAL A 742 -9.74 4.19 -4.47
CA VAL A 742 -9.67 3.37 -5.70
C VAL A 742 -10.23 1.96 -5.51
N MET A 743 -10.72 1.56 -4.33
CA MET A 743 -11.42 0.27 -4.22
C MET A 743 -12.81 0.33 -3.60
N GLN A 744 -13.11 1.27 -2.70
CA GLN A 744 -14.50 1.47 -2.25
C GLN A 744 -15.43 1.93 -3.38
N ARG A 745 -14.88 2.47 -4.48
CA ARG A 745 -15.61 2.73 -5.74
C ARG A 745 -15.71 1.51 -6.67
N TRP A 746 -14.96 0.45 -6.43
CA TRP A 746 -14.78 -0.67 -7.37
C TRP A 746 -15.27 -2.02 -6.82
N THR A 747 -15.33 -2.21 -5.50
CA THR A 747 -15.98 -3.37 -4.86
C THR A 747 -17.51 -3.25 -4.89
N THR A 748 -18.08 -2.05 -4.88
CA THR A 748 -19.51 -1.82 -5.21
C THR A 748 -19.84 -2.21 -6.66
N ARG A 749 -18.86 -2.11 -7.58
CA ARG A 749 -18.99 -2.64 -8.96
C ARG A 749 -18.80 -4.17 -9.05
N ALA A 750 -18.40 -4.86 -7.97
CA ALA A 750 -17.92 -6.23 -8.09
C ALA A 750 -19.01 -7.32 -8.27
N ARG A 751 -20.30 -6.96 -8.22
CA ARG A 751 -21.41 -7.81 -8.68
C ARG A 751 -21.69 -7.72 -10.19
N MET A 752 -20.98 -6.86 -10.94
CA MET A 752 -21.13 -6.73 -12.38
C MET A 752 -20.11 -7.57 -13.15
N HIS A 753 -20.60 -8.32 -14.13
CA HIS A 753 -19.81 -9.10 -15.08
C HIS A 753 -19.04 -8.14 -16.04
N PRO A 754 -17.72 -8.32 -16.27
CA PRO A 754 -16.89 -7.38 -17.04
C PRO A 754 -17.23 -7.23 -18.54
N SER A 755 -18.08 -8.10 -19.09
CA SER A 755 -18.55 -7.99 -20.48
C SER A 755 -19.41 -6.74 -20.74
N GLN A 756 -19.90 -6.08 -19.69
CA GLN A 756 -20.84 -4.96 -19.82
C GLN A 756 -20.20 -3.56 -19.73
N CYS A 757 -18.99 -3.42 -19.16
CA CYS A 757 -18.25 -2.14 -19.11
C CYS A 757 -17.48 -1.86 -20.41
N SER A 758 -16.99 -2.89 -21.10
CA SER A 758 -16.27 -2.75 -22.38
C SER A 758 -17.17 -2.45 -23.59
N ARG A 759 -18.47 -2.21 -23.37
CA ARG A 759 -19.45 -1.79 -24.38
C ARG A 759 -20.29 -0.59 -23.93
N ILE A 760 -19.74 0.31 -23.10
CA ILE A 760 -20.33 1.65 -23.00
C ILE A 760 -20.06 2.32 -24.34
N ALA A 761 -21.12 2.55 -25.13
CA ALA A 761 -21.04 3.21 -26.42
C ALA A 761 -20.07 4.39 -26.34
N ARG A 762 -19.00 4.35 -27.15
CA ARG A 762 -18.17 5.51 -27.45
C ARG A 762 -19.14 6.65 -27.76
N PHE A 763 -18.92 7.84 -27.19
CA PHE A 763 -19.62 9.06 -27.63
C PHE A 763 -19.69 9.00 -29.16
N SER A 764 -20.91 9.01 -29.72
CA SER A 764 -21.03 8.88 -31.16
C SER A 764 -20.41 10.13 -31.76
N THR A 765 -19.63 9.96 -32.82
CA THR A 765 -19.35 11.09 -33.71
C THR A 765 -20.69 11.45 -34.32
N ALA A 766 -21.31 12.51 -33.79
CA ALA A 766 -22.60 12.99 -34.24
C ALA A 766 -22.65 13.01 -35.77
N THR A 767 -23.72 12.46 -36.31
CA THR A 767 -23.85 12.16 -37.74
C THR A 767 -24.26 13.38 -38.57
N THR A 768 -24.64 14.49 -37.91
CA THR A 768 -25.16 15.74 -38.49
C THR A 768 -24.97 16.91 -37.52
N ASP A 769 -25.15 18.14 -38.01
CA ASP A 769 -25.20 19.38 -37.20
C ASP A 769 -26.64 19.92 -37.08
N LYS A 770 -27.65 19.12 -37.45
CA LYS A 770 -29.08 19.47 -37.39
C LYS A 770 -29.86 18.38 -36.68
N TYR A 771 -30.62 18.76 -35.66
CA TYR A 771 -31.49 17.87 -34.88
C TYR A 771 -32.88 18.48 -34.70
N ASP A 772 -33.90 17.66 -34.51
CA ASP A 772 -35.23 18.16 -34.15
C ASP A 772 -35.27 18.57 -32.67
N VAL A 773 -34.55 17.81 -31.82
CA VAL A 773 -34.46 18.05 -30.38
C VAL A 773 -33.01 17.95 -29.91
N VAL A 774 -32.53 18.98 -29.22
CA VAL A 774 -31.25 18.96 -28.49
C VAL A 774 -31.53 18.99 -26.99
N ILE A 775 -31.05 17.99 -26.27
CA ILE A 775 -31.19 17.84 -24.83
C ILE A 775 -29.85 18.22 -24.19
N VAL A 776 -29.85 19.27 -23.37
CA VAL A 776 -28.66 19.73 -22.65
C VAL A 776 -28.61 19.07 -21.28
N GLY A 777 -27.62 18.21 -21.07
CA GLY A 777 -27.46 17.38 -19.87
C GLY A 777 -27.77 15.92 -20.16
N GLY A 778 -26.77 15.05 -20.02
CA GLY A 778 -26.87 13.61 -20.28
C GLY A 778 -27.05 12.76 -19.03
N GLY A 779 -27.48 13.36 -17.92
CA GLY A 779 -27.91 12.62 -16.72
C GLY A 779 -29.26 11.92 -16.93
N VAL A 780 -29.77 11.28 -15.88
CA VAL A 780 -31.01 10.47 -15.95
C VAL A 780 -32.23 11.23 -16.47
N MET A 781 -32.35 12.54 -16.22
CA MET A 781 -33.45 13.37 -16.74
C MET A 781 -33.40 13.50 -18.25
N GLY A 782 -32.22 13.83 -18.79
CA GLY A 782 -32.01 13.98 -20.23
C GLY A 782 -32.14 12.65 -20.96
N CYS A 783 -31.51 11.58 -20.43
CA CYS A 783 -31.64 10.25 -21.01
C CYS A 783 -33.08 9.71 -20.95
N SER A 784 -33.82 9.94 -19.86
CA SER A 784 -35.22 9.53 -19.77
C SER A 784 -36.09 10.26 -20.80
N THR A 785 -35.88 11.56 -20.98
CA THR A 785 -36.59 12.35 -22.01
C THR A 785 -36.28 11.81 -23.41
N ALA A 786 -35.00 11.57 -23.70
CA ALA A 786 -34.57 11.02 -24.99
C ALA A 786 -35.13 9.63 -25.26
N PHE A 787 -35.12 8.74 -24.25
CA PHE A 787 -35.68 7.40 -24.34
C PHE A 787 -37.16 7.42 -24.71
N HIS A 788 -37.97 8.25 -24.02
CA HIS A 788 -39.39 8.36 -24.33
C HIS A 788 -39.63 8.97 -25.72
N LEU A 789 -38.87 10.01 -26.10
CA LEU A 789 -38.97 10.60 -27.44
C LEU A 789 -38.63 9.58 -28.54
N ALA A 790 -37.51 8.86 -28.40
CA ALA A 790 -37.04 7.91 -29.39
C ALA A 790 -37.90 6.63 -29.48
N THR A 791 -38.74 6.36 -28.47
CA THR A 791 -39.69 5.23 -28.50
C THR A 791 -41.08 5.61 -28.98
N THR A 792 -41.41 6.91 -29.05
CA THR A 792 -42.76 7.40 -29.38
C THR A 792 -42.80 8.30 -30.62
N SER A 793 -41.65 8.62 -31.22
CA SER A 793 -41.55 9.47 -32.39
C SER A 793 -40.31 9.14 -33.24
N ASP A 794 -40.30 9.61 -34.49
CA ASP A 794 -39.16 9.50 -35.43
C ASP A 794 -38.26 10.75 -35.42
N LEU A 795 -38.29 11.54 -34.33
CA LEU A 795 -37.52 12.78 -34.23
C LEU A 795 -36.02 12.48 -34.12
N SER A 796 -35.19 13.30 -34.77
CA SER A 796 -33.74 13.28 -34.59
C SER A 796 -33.34 13.96 -33.28
N ILE A 797 -32.69 13.19 -32.38
CA ILE A 797 -32.42 13.62 -31.00
C ILE A 797 -30.92 13.57 -30.73
N ALA A 798 -30.40 14.66 -30.14
CA ALA A 798 -29.05 14.71 -29.60
C ALA A 798 -29.07 15.01 -28.10
N ILE A 799 -28.29 14.27 -27.31
CA ILE A 799 -27.97 14.58 -25.92
C ILE A 799 -26.57 15.18 -25.87
N VAL A 800 -26.43 16.33 -25.22
CA VAL A 800 -25.15 16.99 -24.97
C VAL A 800 -24.75 16.81 -23.51
N GLU A 801 -23.60 16.18 -23.26
CA GLU A 801 -23.05 15.97 -21.91
C GLU A 801 -21.63 16.56 -21.79
N ARG A 802 -21.44 17.39 -20.76
CA ARG A 802 -20.16 18.08 -20.51
C ARG A 802 -19.12 17.17 -19.86
N ASP A 803 -19.53 16.25 -18.97
CA ASP A 803 -18.67 15.32 -18.26
C ASP A 803 -18.89 13.89 -18.78
N ALA A 804 -18.02 13.47 -19.69
CA ALA A 804 -18.05 12.14 -20.27
C ALA A 804 -17.88 11.00 -19.25
N SER A 805 -17.30 11.30 -18.08
CA SER A 805 -17.10 10.33 -17.00
C SER A 805 -18.30 10.22 -16.05
N TYR A 806 -19.19 11.22 -16.06
CA TYR A 806 -20.27 11.41 -15.11
C TYR A 806 -19.83 11.45 -13.64
N LYS A 807 -18.53 11.57 -13.35
CA LYS A 807 -17.96 11.47 -11.99
C LYS A 807 -18.57 12.48 -11.02
N ARG A 808 -18.95 13.66 -11.54
CA ARG A 808 -19.53 14.77 -10.76
C ARG A 808 -21.04 14.93 -10.96
N ALA A 809 -21.71 14.00 -11.65
CA ALA A 809 -23.14 14.08 -11.91
C ALA A 809 -23.97 13.80 -10.64
N SER A 810 -24.97 14.65 -10.36
CA SER A 810 -25.85 14.52 -9.19
C SER A 810 -26.50 13.14 -9.07
N CYS A 811 -26.90 12.55 -10.18
CA CYS A 811 -27.55 11.24 -10.18
C CYS A 811 -26.62 10.14 -9.65
N VAL A 812 -25.34 10.09 -10.04
CA VAL A 812 -24.42 9.02 -9.63
C VAL A 812 -23.91 9.18 -8.20
N LEU A 813 -24.01 10.40 -7.66
CA LEU A 813 -23.63 10.74 -6.29
C LEU A 813 -24.83 10.69 -5.32
N SER A 814 -26.00 10.25 -5.80
CA SER A 814 -27.20 10.07 -4.98
C SER A 814 -27.09 8.86 -4.06
N ALA A 815 -27.77 8.91 -2.92
CA ALA A 815 -28.00 7.74 -2.08
C ALA A 815 -28.96 6.71 -2.74
N GLY A 816 -29.60 7.02 -3.87
CA GLY A 816 -30.41 6.07 -4.65
C GLY A 816 -31.76 5.69 -4.02
N GLY A 817 -32.28 6.51 -3.09
CA GLY A 817 -33.55 6.26 -2.44
C GLY A 817 -34.76 6.40 -3.38
N ILE A 818 -35.79 5.58 -3.15
CA ILE A 818 -37.10 5.66 -3.79
C ILE A 818 -38.22 5.48 -2.77
N ARG A 819 -39.18 6.42 -2.79
CA ARG A 819 -40.34 6.47 -1.90
C ARG A 819 -41.56 7.00 -2.66
N GLN A 820 -42.75 6.68 -2.18
CA GLN A 820 -44.01 7.28 -2.62
C GLN A 820 -44.56 8.22 -1.53
N GLN A 821 -43.88 8.31 -0.39
CA GLN A 821 -44.27 9.13 0.75
C GLN A 821 -43.99 10.63 0.56
N PHE A 822 -44.84 11.27 -0.26
CA PHE A 822 -44.91 12.72 -0.49
C PHE A 822 -46.25 13.30 -0.02
N SER A 823 -46.38 14.63 0.04
CA SER A 823 -47.62 15.32 0.38
C SER A 823 -48.46 15.70 -0.85
N GLU A 824 -47.82 15.96 -1.99
CA GLU A 824 -48.54 16.34 -3.21
C GLU A 824 -48.77 15.14 -4.13
N ARG A 825 -49.99 15.07 -4.68
CA ARG A 825 -50.46 13.93 -5.48
C ARG A 825 -49.53 13.62 -6.65
N GLU A 826 -49.06 14.64 -7.34
CA GLU A 826 -48.28 14.51 -8.55
C GLU A 826 -46.88 13.91 -8.27
N ASN A 827 -46.25 14.28 -7.16
CA ASN A 827 -44.98 13.68 -6.72
C ASN A 827 -45.14 12.20 -6.33
N ILE A 828 -46.27 11.84 -5.72
CA ILE A 828 -46.63 10.43 -5.45
C ILE A 828 -46.78 9.66 -6.76
N LEU A 829 -47.55 10.18 -7.71
CA LEU A 829 -47.79 9.54 -9.01
C LEU A 829 -46.50 9.38 -9.82
N MET A 830 -45.63 10.41 -9.85
CA MET A 830 -44.33 10.31 -10.53
C MET A 830 -43.44 9.23 -9.92
N SER A 831 -43.46 9.09 -8.59
CA SER A 831 -42.64 8.09 -7.90
C SER A 831 -43.22 6.67 -8.05
N GLN A 832 -44.54 6.53 -8.10
CA GLN A 832 -45.21 5.27 -8.47
C GLN A 832 -44.83 4.82 -9.87
N TYR A 833 -44.85 5.74 -10.85
CA TYR A 833 -44.39 5.46 -12.20
C TYR A 833 -42.89 5.11 -12.23
N GLY A 834 -42.07 5.81 -11.46
CA GLY A 834 -40.65 5.52 -11.29
C GLY A 834 -40.39 4.10 -10.77
N ALA A 835 -41.13 3.67 -9.74
CA ALA A 835 -41.01 2.33 -9.20
C ALA A 835 -41.45 1.25 -10.20
N GLU A 836 -42.57 1.46 -10.90
CA GLU A 836 -43.01 0.57 -11.99
C GLU A 836 -41.93 0.47 -13.08
N PHE A 837 -41.38 1.62 -13.49
CA PHE A 837 -40.34 1.66 -14.50
C PHE A 837 -39.09 0.89 -14.07
N LEU A 838 -38.65 1.03 -12.82
CA LEU A 838 -37.47 0.30 -12.32
C LEU A 838 -37.70 -1.21 -12.29
N HIS A 839 -38.93 -1.66 -11.98
CA HIS A 839 -39.30 -3.09 -12.09
C HIS A 839 -39.29 -3.59 -13.53
N SER A 840 -39.77 -2.77 -14.47
CA SER A 840 -39.83 -3.13 -15.89
C SER A 840 -38.55 -2.78 -16.66
N ALA A 841 -37.57 -2.13 -16.04
CA ALA A 841 -36.31 -1.71 -16.65
C ALA A 841 -35.50 -2.85 -17.28
N PRO A 842 -35.41 -4.06 -16.70
CA PRO A 842 -34.74 -5.19 -17.34
C PRO A 842 -35.32 -5.52 -18.72
N THR A 843 -36.59 -5.23 -18.97
CA THR A 843 -37.25 -5.41 -20.27
C THR A 843 -37.20 -4.13 -21.11
N ARG A 844 -37.57 -2.98 -20.53
CA ARG A 844 -37.72 -1.70 -21.27
C ARG A 844 -36.39 -1.12 -21.72
N LEU A 845 -35.32 -1.34 -20.96
CA LEU A 845 -33.97 -0.82 -21.24
C LEU A 845 -33.02 -1.89 -21.80
N HIS A 846 -33.53 -3.08 -22.10
CA HIS A 846 -32.73 -4.13 -22.74
C HIS A 846 -32.28 -3.71 -24.14
N VAL A 847 -31.02 -4.01 -24.46
CA VAL A 847 -30.43 -3.80 -25.77
C VAL A 847 -30.01 -5.16 -26.31
N ASP A 848 -30.38 -5.46 -27.56
CA ASP A 848 -30.08 -6.74 -28.18
C ASP A 848 -28.58 -7.04 -28.17
N GLY A 849 -28.22 -8.23 -27.70
CA GLY A 849 -26.82 -8.68 -27.60
C GLY A 849 -26.07 -8.29 -26.32
N ASP A 850 -26.73 -7.61 -25.38
CA ASP A 850 -26.28 -7.41 -23.99
C ASP A 850 -27.21 -8.19 -23.02
N ASP A 851 -26.78 -8.45 -21.78
CA ASP A 851 -27.70 -9.01 -20.78
C ASP A 851 -28.72 -7.94 -20.30
N PRO A 852 -29.92 -8.34 -19.85
CA PRO A 852 -30.86 -7.42 -19.20
C PRO A 852 -30.21 -6.63 -18.05
N PRO A 853 -30.45 -5.31 -17.95
CA PRO A 853 -29.83 -4.51 -16.91
C PRO A 853 -30.43 -4.83 -15.53
N ASP A 854 -29.57 -4.98 -14.52
CA ASP A 854 -29.96 -5.15 -13.11
C ASP A 854 -29.91 -3.80 -12.38
N MET A 855 -31.05 -3.31 -11.92
CA MET A 855 -31.16 -2.05 -11.17
C MET A 855 -30.69 -2.17 -9.72
N GLN A 856 -30.43 -3.40 -9.23
CA GLN A 856 -30.18 -3.68 -7.81
C GLN A 856 -31.26 -3.10 -6.91
N PHE A 857 -32.52 -3.21 -7.35
CA PHE A 857 -33.67 -2.64 -6.65
C PHE A 857 -33.93 -3.41 -5.35
N VAL A 858 -33.66 -2.79 -4.21
CA VAL A 858 -33.89 -3.34 -2.88
C VAL A 858 -35.18 -2.74 -2.32
N GLN A 859 -36.21 -3.57 -2.19
CA GLN A 859 -37.47 -3.22 -1.52
C GLN A 859 -37.32 -3.29 0.01
N GLY A 860 -36.40 -2.49 0.55
CA GLY A 860 -36.13 -2.43 1.98
C GLY A 860 -37.14 -1.61 2.78
N GLY A 861 -38.04 -0.89 2.10
CA GLY A 861 -38.97 0.06 2.70
C GLY A 861 -38.33 1.41 3.03
N TYR A 862 -39.18 2.39 3.33
CA TYR A 862 -38.81 3.75 3.69
C TYR A 862 -39.61 4.17 4.93
N LEU A 863 -38.94 4.55 6.01
CA LEU A 863 -39.53 4.86 7.30
C LEU A 863 -39.33 6.34 7.63
N PHE A 864 -40.42 7.10 7.66
CA PHE A 864 -40.44 8.46 8.21
C PHE A 864 -40.84 8.42 9.67
N LEU A 865 -40.11 9.13 10.52
CA LEU A 865 -40.44 9.30 11.93
C LEU A 865 -40.90 10.74 12.16
N ALA A 866 -41.84 10.93 13.08
CA ALA A 866 -42.31 12.24 13.49
C ALA A 866 -42.28 12.41 15.00
N SER A 867 -41.79 13.58 15.42
CA SER A 867 -42.02 14.13 16.75
C SER A 867 -43.43 14.74 16.85
N GLU A 868 -43.84 15.19 18.03
CA GLU A 868 -45.14 15.85 18.25
C GLU A 868 -45.44 16.96 17.24
N LYS A 869 -44.42 17.75 16.88
CA LYS A 869 -44.54 18.85 15.91
C LYS A 869 -44.89 18.35 14.50
N GLY A 870 -44.36 17.19 14.11
CA GLY A 870 -44.52 16.62 12.76
C GLY A 870 -45.71 15.67 12.60
N ALA A 871 -46.32 15.22 13.69
CA ALA A 871 -47.28 14.12 13.70
C ALA A 871 -48.54 14.38 12.86
N SER A 872 -49.14 15.57 13.00
CA SER A 872 -50.34 15.95 12.24
C SER A 872 -50.09 16.01 10.73
N VAL A 873 -48.92 16.51 10.32
CA VAL A 873 -48.51 16.55 8.92
C VAL A 873 -48.25 15.14 8.40
N LEU A 874 -47.55 14.29 9.16
CA LEU A 874 -47.32 12.90 8.79
C LEU A 874 -48.65 12.13 8.60
N GLN A 875 -49.63 12.37 9.48
CA GLN A 875 -50.96 11.76 9.38
C GLN A 875 -51.74 12.24 8.14
N ASN A 876 -51.71 13.54 7.84
CA ASN A 876 -52.33 14.08 6.64
C ASN A 876 -51.68 13.52 5.37
N ASN A 877 -50.35 13.45 5.34
CA ASN A 877 -49.59 12.87 4.23
C ASN A 877 -49.95 11.39 4.03
N PHE A 878 -50.04 10.61 5.10
CA PHE A 878 -50.47 9.21 5.05
C PHE A 878 -51.85 9.03 4.41
N VAL A 879 -52.83 9.88 4.76
CA VAL A 879 -54.16 9.85 4.15
C VAL A 879 -54.09 10.13 2.65
N THR A 880 -53.35 11.16 2.24
CA THR A 880 -53.13 11.46 0.82
C THR A 880 -52.47 10.29 0.10
N GLN A 881 -51.40 9.73 0.65
CA GLN A 881 -50.66 8.60 0.07
C GLN A 881 -51.55 7.37 -0.14
N ARG A 882 -52.38 7.03 0.85
CA ARG A 882 -53.35 5.91 0.76
C ARG A 882 -54.44 6.19 -0.28
N ASN A 883 -54.95 7.42 -0.36
CA ASN A 883 -55.95 7.81 -1.35
C ASN A 883 -55.42 7.74 -2.79
N VAL A 884 -54.11 7.92 -2.99
CA VAL A 884 -53.42 7.77 -4.28
C VAL A 884 -52.91 6.33 -4.50
N GLY A 885 -53.22 5.40 -3.60
CA GLY A 885 -52.94 3.97 -3.75
C GLY A 885 -51.57 3.50 -3.28
N SER A 886 -50.84 4.30 -2.50
CA SER A 886 -49.53 3.92 -1.96
C SER A 886 -49.65 2.85 -0.88
N SER A 887 -48.70 1.89 -0.87
CA SER A 887 -48.58 0.87 0.16
C SER A 887 -47.76 1.40 1.34
N VAL A 888 -48.45 2.14 2.22
CA VAL A 888 -47.87 2.73 3.43
C VAL A 888 -48.63 2.28 4.68
N GLU A 889 -47.94 2.13 5.79
CA GLU A 889 -48.47 1.79 7.11
C GLU A 889 -48.14 2.88 8.11
N MET A 890 -49.11 3.22 8.97
CA MET A 890 -48.90 4.12 10.11
C MET A 890 -48.58 3.29 11.35
N LEU A 891 -47.51 3.63 12.04
CA LEU A 891 -46.99 2.92 13.20
C LEU A 891 -46.90 3.88 14.39
N ASN A 892 -47.43 3.46 15.54
CA ASN A 892 -47.16 4.12 16.81
C ASN A 892 -45.82 3.65 17.42
N PRO A 893 -45.32 4.28 18.50
CA PRO A 893 -44.06 3.91 19.14
C PRO A 893 -43.98 2.42 19.54
N GLU A 894 -45.04 1.86 20.09
CA GLU A 894 -45.08 0.45 20.49
C GLU A 894 -44.91 -0.48 19.28
N GLN A 895 -45.61 -0.19 18.18
CA GLN A 895 -45.53 -0.94 16.93
C GLN A 895 -44.17 -0.77 16.25
N LEU A 896 -43.56 0.42 16.29
CA LEU A 896 -42.21 0.65 15.80
C LEU A 896 -41.20 -0.23 16.53
N LYS A 897 -41.26 -0.26 17.86
CA LYS A 897 -40.37 -1.09 18.69
C LYS A 897 -40.63 -2.58 18.52
N GLN A 898 -41.87 -2.99 18.28
CA GLN A 898 -42.21 -4.37 17.96
C GLN A 898 -41.62 -4.79 16.59
N ARG A 899 -41.68 -3.90 15.59
CA ARG A 899 -41.20 -4.17 14.23
C ARG A 899 -39.68 -4.09 14.11
N PHE A 900 -39.09 -3.12 14.80
CA PHE A 900 -37.67 -2.80 14.78
C PHE A 900 -37.15 -2.71 16.23
N PRO A 901 -36.85 -3.85 16.88
CA PRO A 901 -36.47 -3.86 18.31
C PRO A 901 -35.24 -3.01 18.65
N TRP A 902 -34.39 -2.73 17.66
CA TRP A 902 -33.20 -1.88 17.78
C TRP A 902 -33.49 -0.37 17.76
N ILE A 903 -34.71 0.05 17.39
CA ILE A 903 -35.05 1.47 17.28
C ILE A 903 -35.40 2.06 18.65
N SER A 904 -34.82 3.21 18.96
CA SER A 904 -35.29 4.09 20.03
C SER A 904 -36.53 4.83 19.54
N THR A 905 -37.55 4.93 20.37
CA THR A 905 -38.77 5.71 20.10
C THR A 905 -38.82 6.97 20.96
N GLU A 906 -37.74 7.32 21.64
CA GLU A 906 -37.64 8.59 22.35
C GLU A 906 -37.81 9.75 21.36
N GLY A 907 -38.60 10.76 21.77
CA GLY A 907 -38.96 11.91 20.94
C GLY A 907 -39.84 11.60 19.72
N VAL A 908 -40.26 10.35 19.50
CA VAL A 908 -41.08 9.92 18.35
C VAL A 908 -42.46 9.51 18.80
N VAL A 909 -43.48 10.08 18.16
CA VAL A 909 -44.90 9.81 18.48
C VAL A 909 -45.63 9.10 17.36
N ALA A 910 -45.08 9.08 16.14
CA ALA A 910 -45.62 8.36 15.00
C ALA A 910 -44.52 8.07 13.97
N GLY A 911 -44.71 7.03 13.16
CA GLY A 911 -43.91 6.79 11.97
C GLY A 911 -44.75 6.23 10.82
N THR A 912 -44.33 6.47 9.58
CA THR A 912 -44.94 5.87 8.39
C THR A 912 -43.91 5.03 7.65
N LEU A 913 -44.28 3.78 7.36
CA LEU A 913 -43.43 2.83 6.65
C LEU A 913 -44.02 2.50 5.28
N GLY A 914 -43.27 2.72 4.21
CA GLY A 914 -43.59 2.18 2.89
C GLY A 914 -43.26 0.69 2.82
N THR A 915 -44.24 -0.13 2.51
CA THR A 915 -44.14 -1.60 2.57
C THR A 915 -44.00 -2.28 1.21
N ALA A 916 -44.21 -1.56 0.12
CA ALA A 916 -43.98 -2.06 -1.23
C ALA A 916 -43.53 -0.93 -2.15
N ASN A 917 -42.70 -1.25 -3.15
CA ASN A 917 -42.23 -0.29 -4.16
C ASN A 917 -41.49 0.93 -3.56
N GLU A 918 -40.86 0.75 -2.39
CA GLU A 918 -40.00 1.74 -1.73
C GLU A 918 -38.72 1.08 -1.22
N GLY A 919 -37.64 1.86 -1.15
CA GLY A 919 -36.32 1.40 -0.72
C GLY A 919 -35.22 2.16 -1.46
N TRP A 920 -34.34 1.43 -2.15
CA TRP A 920 -33.25 2.03 -2.92
C TRP A 920 -32.83 1.15 -4.11
N PHE A 921 -32.10 1.75 -5.05
CA PHE A 921 -31.56 1.09 -6.24
C PHE A 921 -30.22 1.71 -6.61
N ASP A 922 -29.48 1.10 -7.53
CA ASP A 922 -28.19 1.63 -8.00
C ASP A 922 -28.38 2.74 -9.06
N PRO A 923 -28.07 4.00 -8.74
CA PRO A 923 -28.21 5.12 -9.68
C PRO A 923 -27.40 4.97 -10.96
N TRP A 924 -26.22 4.37 -10.84
CA TRP A 924 -25.29 4.20 -11.96
C TRP A 924 -25.83 3.22 -12.98
N SER A 925 -26.31 2.06 -12.53
CA SER A 925 -26.96 1.05 -13.37
C SER A 925 -28.13 1.64 -14.14
N PHE A 926 -28.96 2.45 -13.49
CA PHE A 926 -30.09 3.10 -14.14
C PHE A 926 -29.67 4.09 -15.24
N LEU A 927 -28.71 4.97 -14.95
CA LEU A 927 -28.16 5.91 -15.94
C LEU A 927 -27.54 5.19 -17.14
N VAL A 928 -26.70 4.18 -16.89
CA VAL A 928 -26.00 3.43 -17.94
C VAL A 928 -26.99 2.69 -18.84
N ALA A 929 -27.99 2.03 -18.25
CA ALA A 929 -29.04 1.34 -18.99
C ALA A 929 -29.84 2.31 -19.87
N MET A 930 -30.26 3.45 -19.31
CA MET A 930 -30.94 4.52 -20.06
C MET A 930 -30.10 5.01 -21.24
N LYS A 931 -28.83 5.32 -21.01
CA LYS A 931 -27.89 5.79 -22.03
C LYS A 931 -27.70 4.76 -23.14
N LYS A 932 -27.40 3.50 -22.78
CA LYS A 932 -27.23 2.42 -23.76
C LYS A 932 -28.49 2.25 -24.60
N LYS A 933 -29.66 2.27 -23.96
CA LYS A 933 -30.94 2.16 -24.66
C LYS A 933 -31.17 3.33 -25.62
N CYS A 934 -30.92 4.57 -25.19
CA CYS A 934 -31.02 5.75 -26.06
C CYS A 934 -30.14 5.60 -27.31
N VAL A 935 -28.87 5.22 -27.14
CA VAL A 935 -27.95 5.03 -28.28
C VAL A 935 -28.45 3.91 -29.20
N SER A 936 -28.96 2.80 -28.65
CA SER A 936 -29.54 1.72 -29.46
C SER A 936 -30.77 2.13 -30.27
N LEU A 937 -31.46 3.19 -29.84
CA LEU A 937 -32.62 3.77 -30.53
C LEU A 937 -32.22 4.88 -31.52
N GLY A 938 -30.92 5.11 -31.75
CA GLY A 938 -30.44 6.13 -32.69
C GLY A 938 -30.29 7.54 -32.12
N VAL A 939 -30.35 7.71 -30.79
CA VAL A 939 -30.06 9.00 -30.15
C VAL A 939 -28.56 9.26 -30.18
N ASP A 940 -28.15 10.42 -30.69
CA ASP A 940 -26.76 10.85 -30.69
C ASP A 940 -26.35 11.35 -29.31
N LEU A 941 -25.25 10.83 -28.77
CA LEU A 941 -24.69 11.29 -27.50
C LEU A 941 -23.38 12.03 -27.75
N ILE A 942 -23.41 13.34 -27.54
CA ILE A 942 -22.37 14.31 -27.89
C ILE A 942 -21.68 14.79 -26.62
N SER A 943 -20.36 14.67 -26.58
CA SER A 943 -19.57 15.26 -25.49
C SER A 943 -19.28 16.72 -25.80
N GLY A 944 -19.65 17.63 -24.90
CA GLY A 944 -19.42 19.06 -25.02
C GLY A 944 -20.13 19.86 -23.94
N ASP A 945 -19.59 21.03 -23.63
CA ASP A 945 -20.17 22.01 -22.71
C ASP A 945 -20.90 23.10 -23.50
N VAL A 946 -22.14 23.41 -23.16
CA VAL A 946 -22.94 24.45 -23.84
C VAL A 946 -22.44 25.81 -23.39
N LYS A 947 -21.99 26.63 -24.35
CA LYS A 947 -21.43 27.96 -24.08
C LYS A 947 -22.35 29.11 -24.49
N ALA A 948 -23.15 28.91 -25.52
CA ALA A 948 -24.05 29.93 -26.06
C ALA A 948 -25.24 29.31 -26.80
N LEU A 949 -26.29 30.11 -26.95
CA LEU A 949 -27.49 29.78 -27.71
C LEU A 949 -27.78 30.92 -28.70
N ASP A 950 -28.10 30.58 -29.95
CA ASP A 950 -28.60 31.55 -30.94
C ASP A 950 -30.12 31.67 -30.82
N LEU A 951 -30.63 32.89 -30.66
CA LEU A 951 -32.07 33.17 -30.62
C LEU A 951 -32.55 33.81 -31.93
N THR A 952 -33.84 33.65 -32.23
CA THR A 952 -34.52 34.46 -33.26
C THR A 952 -34.45 35.95 -32.93
N ALA A 953 -34.61 36.83 -33.93
CA ALA A 953 -34.49 38.29 -33.73
C ALA A 953 -35.46 38.86 -32.66
N ASN A 954 -36.58 38.19 -32.40
CA ASN A 954 -37.54 38.55 -31.36
C ASN A 954 -37.26 37.87 -30.00
N GLY A 955 -36.20 37.07 -29.88
CA GLY A 955 -35.82 36.36 -28.65
C GLY A 955 -36.69 35.15 -28.29
N GLN A 956 -37.71 34.82 -29.08
CA GLN A 956 -38.78 33.88 -28.69
C GLN A 956 -38.47 32.40 -29.01
N SER A 957 -37.39 32.09 -29.70
CA SER A 957 -37.02 30.71 -30.06
C SER A 957 -35.51 30.54 -30.22
N ILE A 958 -34.98 29.41 -29.74
CA ILE A 958 -33.59 28.97 -29.93
C ILE A 958 -33.44 28.34 -31.32
N THR A 959 -32.40 28.70 -32.06
CA THR A 959 -32.12 28.18 -33.42
C THR A 959 -30.85 27.34 -33.49
N ALA A 960 -29.88 27.58 -32.60
CA ALA A 960 -28.67 26.78 -32.48
C ALA A 960 -28.12 26.72 -31.05
N VAL A 961 -27.40 25.64 -30.75
CA VAL A 961 -26.69 25.39 -29.49
C VAL A 961 -25.18 25.29 -29.78
N HIS A 962 -24.38 26.15 -29.15
CA HIS A 962 -22.93 26.19 -29.35
C HIS A 962 -22.20 25.46 -28.22
N LEU A 963 -21.33 24.54 -28.61
CA LEU A 963 -20.62 23.61 -27.75
C LEU A 963 -19.11 23.85 -27.79
N GLU A 964 -18.46 23.70 -26.65
CA GLU A 964 -17.02 23.61 -26.51
C GLU A 964 -16.62 22.30 -25.83
N ARG A 965 -15.57 21.65 -26.34
CA ARG A 965 -14.96 20.49 -25.71
C ARG A 965 -13.45 20.69 -25.63
N SER A 966 -12.87 20.42 -24.47
CA SER A 966 -11.43 20.53 -24.23
C SER A 966 -10.86 19.16 -23.88
N ASP A 967 -10.09 18.56 -24.79
CA ASP A 967 -9.44 17.27 -24.62
C ASP A 967 -7.92 17.43 -24.82
N ALA A 968 -7.10 16.96 -23.87
CA ALA A 968 -5.64 16.95 -23.97
C ALA A 968 -5.01 18.31 -24.39
N GLY A 969 -5.60 19.41 -23.95
CA GLY A 969 -5.13 20.77 -24.26
C GLY A 969 -5.60 21.34 -25.60
N GLN A 970 -6.42 20.62 -26.36
CA GLN A 970 -7.07 21.12 -27.58
C GLN A 970 -8.55 21.41 -27.34
N THR A 971 -9.02 22.58 -27.75
CA THR A 971 -10.43 22.98 -27.66
C THR A 971 -11.09 22.92 -29.03
N THR A 972 -12.14 22.11 -29.16
CA THR A 972 -12.98 22.03 -30.36
C THR A 972 -14.31 22.76 -30.12
N LYS A 973 -14.71 23.59 -31.08
CA LYS A 973 -16.01 24.29 -31.08
C LYS A 973 -16.95 23.67 -32.09
N ARG A 974 -18.24 23.57 -31.75
CA ARG A 974 -19.28 23.04 -32.63
C ARG A 974 -20.61 23.77 -32.42
N SER A 975 -21.44 23.83 -33.45
CA SER A 975 -22.78 24.40 -33.37
C SER A 975 -23.81 23.40 -33.88
N LEU A 976 -24.88 23.16 -33.12
CA LEU A 976 -25.97 22.27 -33.47
C LEU A 976 -27.23 23.09 -33.74
N LYS A 977 -27.78 23.05 -34.94
CA LYS A 977 -29.07 23.67 -35.25
C LYS A 977 -30.20 22.79 -34.74
N THR A 978 -31.21 23.41 -34.13
CA THR A 978 -32.32 22.65 -33.53
C THR A 978 -33.65 23.38 -33.57
N ALA A 979 -34.74 22.61 -33.64
CA ALA A 979 -36.10 23.13 -33.53
C ALA A 979 -36.58 23.22 -32.07
N LYS A 980 -36.09 22.35 -31.18
CA LYS A 980 -36.46 22.30 -29.75
C LYS A 980 -35.24 22.06 -28.87
N VAL A 981 -35.24 22.64 -27.67
CA VAL A 981 -34.18 22.45 -26.66
C VAL A 981 -34.80 21.99 -25.34
N VAL A 982 -34.22 20.96 -24.73
CA VAL A 982 -34.58 20.50 -23.38
C VAL A 982 -33.44 20.84 -22.42
N ASN A 983 -33.73 21.64 -21.39
CA ASN A 983 -32.82 21.96 -20.31
C ASN A 983 -32.92 20.91 -19.20
N ALA A 984 -32.08 19.89 -19.31
CA ALA A 984 -31.86 18.83 -18.33
C ALA A 984 -30.48 18.97 -17.66
N ALA A 985 -29.94 20.20 -17.59
CA ALA A 985 -28.57 20.47 -17.16
C ALA A 985 -28.36 20.42 -15.64
N GLY A 986 -29.28 19.82 -14.90
CA GLY A 986 -29.19 19.62 -13.46
C GLY A 986 -28.87 20.90 -12.69
N ALA A 987 -27.82 20.85 -11.87
CA ALA A 987 -27.37 21.97 -11.05
C ALA A 987 -26.92 23.20 -11.86
N TRP A 988 -26.73 23.05 -13.18
CA TRP A 988 -26.35 24.11 -14.11
C TRP A 988 -27.52 24.58 -15.00
N ALA A 989 -28.76 24.18 -14.69
CA ALA A 989 -29.95 24.56 -15.46
C ALA A 989 -30.11 26.08 -15.59
N SER A 990 -29.76 26.86 -14.57
CA SER A 990 -29.81 28.33 -14.63
C SER A 990 -28.96 28.88 -15.76
N LYS A 991 -27.75 28.33 -16.01
CA LYS A 991 -26.85 28.82 -17.06
C LYS A 991 -27.45 28.72 -18.46
N ILE A 992 -28.31 27.73 -18.70
CA ILE A 992 -29.00 27.55 -19.99
C ILE A 992 -30.12 28.58 -20.15
N VAL A 993 -30.80 28.93 -19.05
CA VAL A 993 -31.85 29.96 -19.03
C VAL A 993 -31.22 31.37 -19.11
N ASP A 994 -30.10 31.59 -18.42
CA ASP A 994 -29.29 32.82 -18.50
C ASP A 994 -28.80 33.06 -19.94
N ALA A 995 -28.39 32.01 -20.65
CA ALA A 995 -27.99 32.08 -22.05
C ALA A 995 -29.15 32.48 -22.99
N CYS A 996 -30.40 32.39 -22.53
CA CYS A 996 -31.57 32.93 -23.22
C CYS A 996 -31.91 34.38 -22.84
N GLY A 997 -31.10 35.00 -21.95
CA GLY A 997 -31.31 36.37 -21.46
C GLY A 997 -32.25 36.49 -20.25
N ILE A 998 -32.50 35.40 -19.52
CA ILE A 998 -33.41 35.34 -18.37
C ILE A 998 -32.60 35.00 -17.11
N SER A 999 -32.44 35.96 -16.18
CA SER A 999 -31.49 35.86 -15.05
C SER A 999 -32.11 35.49 -13.69
N ASP A 1000 -33.43 35.32 -13.60
CA ASP A 1000 -34.18 35.11 -12.35
C ASP A 1000 -34.57 33.64 -12.11
N TYR A 1001 -33.97 32.70 -12.83
CA TYR A 1001 -34.27 31.27 -12.68
C TYR A 1001 -33.88 30.77 -11.28
N PRO A 1002 -34.75 30.06 -10.52
CA PRO A 1002 -34.52 29.79 -9.10
C PRO A 1002 -33.71 28.50 -8.81
N VAL A 1003 -33.19 27.81 -9.82
CA VAL A 1003 -32.43 26.56 -9.61
C VAL A 1003 -30.95 26.88 -9.37
N ARG A 1004 -30.41 26.40 -8.25
CA ARG A 1004 -29.03 26.62 -7.82
C ARG A 1004 -28.33 25.32 -7.42
N PRO A 1005 -27.01 25.19 -7.64
CA PRO A 1005 -26.23 24.08 -7.10
C PRO A 1005 -26.15 24.19 -5.58
N ARG A 1006 -26.54 23.15 -4.85
CA ARG A 1006 -26.35 23.06 -3.39
C ARG A 1006 -25.59 21.82 -3.01
N LYS A 1007 -24.52 21.97 -2.21
CA LYS A 1007 -23.66 20.86 -1.84
C LYS A 1007 -24.37 19.96 -0.84
N ARG A 1008 -24.31 18.64 -1.05
CA ARG A 1008 -24.80 17.63 -0.10
C ARG A 1008 -23.69 16.63 0.16
N SER A 1009 -23.39 16.43 1.44
CA SER A 1009 -22.40 15.46 1.91
C SER A 1009 -23.10 14.19 2.37
N ALA A 1010 -22.61 13.04 1.93
CA ALA A 1010 -23.07 11.72 2.33
C ALA A 1010 -21.91 10.90 2.91
N PHE A 1011 -22.25 10.04 3.85
CA PHE A 1011 -21.29 9.31 4.67
C PHE A 1011 -21.61 7.81 4.62
N VAL A 1012 -20.58 6.98 4.65
CA VAL A 1012 -20.71 5.53 4.82
C VAL A 1012 -20.14 5.16 6.18
N PHE A 1013 -20.92 4.49 7.00
CA PHE A 1013 -20.44 3.90 8.26
C PHE A 1013 -20.70 2.40 8.30
N HIS A 1014 -19.97 1.69 9.15
CA HIS A 1014 -20.21 0.29 9.48
C HIS A 1014 -20.79 0.15 10.88
N CYS A 1015 -21.81 -0.70 11.02
CA CYS A 1015 -22.38 -1.13 12.29
C CYS A 1015 -22.16 -2.65 12.45
N PRO A 1016 -21.50 -3.10 13.53
CA PRO A 1016 -21.23 -4.54 13.76
C PRO A 1016 -22.46 -5.32 14.24
N HIS A 1017 -23.54 -4.64 14.66
CA HIS A 1017 -24.73 -5.27 15.26
C HIS A 1017 -25.68 -5.80 14.18
N GLU A 1018 -25.59 -7.10 13.89
CA GLU A 1018 -26.30 -7.76 12.78
C GLU A 1018 -27.82 -7.53 12.79
N GLU A 1019 -28.44 -7.41 13.96
CA GLU A 1019 -29.88 -7.20 14.12
C GLU A 1019 -30.39 -5.92 13.44
N THR A 1020 -29.50 -4.94 13.21
CA THR A 1020 -29.83 -3.69 12.53
C THR A 1020 -29.86 -3.84 11.00
N TRP A 1021 -29.22 -4.87 10.44
CA TRP A 1021 -29.06 -5.01 8.99
C TRP A 1021 -29.35 -6.37 8.38
N LYS A 1022 -29.64 -7.37 9.21
CA LYS A 1022 -29.93 -8.75 8.82
C LYS A 1022 -31.27 -9.22 9.39
N GLY A 1023 -31.95 -10.07 8.63
CA GLY A 1023 -33.22 -10.66 9.04
C GLY A 1023 -34.46 -9.79 8.82
N PRO A 1024 -35.63 -10.20 9.35
CA PRO A 1024 -36.92 -9.54 9.10
C PRO A 1024 -37.03 -8.12 9.64
N ALA A 1025 -36.25 -7.80 10.68
CA ALA A 1025 -36.21 -6.48 11.30
C ALA A 1025 -35.07 -5.61 10.73
N ALA A 1026 -34.43 -6.02 9.64
CA ALA A 1026 -33.34 -5.25 9.08
C ALA A 1026 -33.79 -3.84 8.64
N SER A 1027 -32.94 -2.86 8.88
CA SER A 1027 -33.30 -1.45 8.77
C SER A 1027 -33.84 -1.06 7.37
N PRO A 1028 -35.00 -0.37 7.29
CA PRO A 1028 -35.40 0.31 6.06
C PRO A 1028 -34.48 1.52 5.80
N LEU A 1029 -34.78 2.34 4.78
CA LEU A 1029 -34.24 3.69 4.79
C LEU A 1029 -35.02 4.49 5.84
N VAL A 1030 -34.35 4.94 6.89
CA VAL A 1030 -34.95 5.69 8.00
C VAL A 1030 -34.66 7.17 7.84
N VAL A 1031 -35.68 8.00 8.08
CA VAL A 1031 -35.59 9.45 8.20
C VAL A 1031 -36.02 9.84 9.61
N ASP A 1032 -35.08 10.36 10.37
CA ASP A 1032 -35.29 10.88 11.72
C ASP A 1032 -35.99 12.26 11.68
N PRO A 1033 -36.76 12.67 12.72
CA PRO A 1033 -37.41 13.99 12.74
C PRO A 1033 -36.44 15.18 12.62
N SER A 1034 -35.14 14.99 12.89
CA SER A 1034 -34.08 15.98 12.65
C SER A 1034 -33.76 16.22 11.16
N GLY A 1035 -34.18 15.33 10.26
CA GLY A 1035 -33.80 15.32 8.85
C GLY A 1035 -32.58 14.45 8.53
N VAL A 1036 -31.92 13.87 9.53
CA VAL A 1036 -30.88 12.87 9.31
C VAL A 1036 -31.51 11.59 8.76
N TYR A 1037 -30.94 11.07 7.68
CA TYR A 1037 -31.36 9.78 7.12
C TYR A 1037 -30.24 8.76 7.17
N PHE A 1038 -30.61 7.48 7.20
CA PHE A 1038 -29.69 6.37 6.95
C PHE A 1038 -30.39 5.21 6.24
N ARG A 1039 -29.66 4.48 5.38
CA ARG A 1039 -30.09 3.19 4.83
C ARG A 1039 -28.95 2.20 4.81
N ARG A 1040 -29.29 0.92 4.72
CA ARG A 1040 -28.32 -0.15 4.50
C ARG A 1040 -27.70 -0.05 3.11
N GLU A 1041 -26.43 -0.43 3.04
CA GLU A 1041 -25.65 -0.63 1.81
C GLU A 1041 -25.08 -2.05 1.82
N GLY A 1042 -25.46 -2.85 0.83
CA GLY A 1042 -25.10 -4.27 0.78
C GLY A 1042 -25.63 -5.08 1.98
N SER A 1043 -24.92 -6.16 2.32
CA SER A 1043 -25.33 -7.14 3.34
C SER A 1043 -24.32 -7.31 4.48
N GLY A 1044 -23.36 -6.40 4.63
CA GLY A 1044 -22.23 -6.51 5.58
C GLY A 1044 -22.20 -5.39 6.62
N GLY A 1045 -23.37 -4.94 7.08
CA GLY A 1045 -23.48 -3.90 8.10
C GLY A 1045 -23.04 -2.50 7.68
N GLN A 1046 -22.93 -2.22 6.39
CA GLN A 1046 -22.67 -0.86 5.92
C GLN A 1046 -23.96 -0.07 5.80
N PHE A 1047 -23.88 1.22 6.09
CA PHE A 1047 -24.99 2.16 5.98
C PHE A 1047 -24.51 3.42 5.28
N ILE A 1048 -25.38 3.99 4.44
CA ILE A 1048 -25.24 5.33 3.88
C ILE A 1048 -26.14 6.26 4.67
N CYS A 1049 -25.60 7.40 5.11
CA CYS A 1049 -26.34 8.44 5.81
C CYS A 1049 -25.97 9.84 5.33
N GLY A 1050 -26.80 10.81 5.70
CA GLY A 1050 -26.57 12.20 5.41
C GLY A 1050 -27.64 13.09 6.03
N VAL A 1051 -27.43 14.39 5.90
CA VAL A 1051 -28.36 15.43 6.35
C VAL A 1051 -28.19 16.65 5.46
N SER A 1052 -29.27 17.38 5.22
CA SER A 1052 -29.17 18.70 4.58
C SER A 1052 -28.55 19.69 5.58
N PRO A 1053 -27.59 20.54 5.16
CA PRO A 1053 -27.09 21.62 6.02
C PRO A 1053 -28.23 22.54 6.50
N THR A 1054 -28.03 23.22 7.62
CA THR A 1054 -28.95 24.27 8.06
C THR A 1054 -29.01 25.40 7.03
N SER A 1055 -30.11 26.15 6.98
CA SER A 1055 -30.29 27.24 6.01
C SER A 1055 -29.19 28.30 6.06
N GLU A 1056 -28.56 28.50 7.22
CA GLU A 1056 -27.44 29.43 7.42
C GLU A 1056 -26.13 28.93 6.81
N ASN A 1057 -26.00 27.63 6.59
CA ASN A 1057 -24.80 26.96 6.07
C ASN A 1057 -25.03 26.28 4.71
N ASP A 1058 -26.24 26.38 4.15
CA ASP A 1058 -26.56 25.93 2.81
C ASP A 1058 -26.33 27.12 1.86
N PHE A 1059 -25.19 27.13 1.18
CA PHE A 1059 -24.81 28.16 0.22
C PHE A 1059 -24.88 27.66 -1.23
N ASP A 1060 -25.05 28.58 -2.17
CA ASP A 1060 -24.91 28.27 -3.60
C ASP A 1060 -23.47 27.84 -3.90
N GLY A 1061 -23.33 26.71 -4.59
CA GLY A 1061 -22.03 26.22 -5.05
C GLY A 1061 -21.44 27.12 -6.14
N LEU A 1062 -20.15 27.40 -6.05
CA LEU A 1062 -19.41 28.24 -6.98
C LEU A 1062 -18.64 27.41 -8.01
N SER A 1063 -18.09 26.27 -7.61
CA SER A 1063 -17.30 25.41 -8.48
C SER A 1063 -17.36 23.94 -8.10
N ASP A 1064 -17.22 23.07 -9.10
CA ASP A 1064 -17.19 21.61 -8.92
C ASP A 1064 -16.05 21.10 -8.02
N ASP A 1065 -15.02 21.90 -7.76
CA ASP A 1065 -13.90 21.55 -6.89
C ASP A 1065 -14.30 21.53 -5.41
N GLU A 1066 -15.41 22.19 -5.05
CA GLU A 1066 -16.00 22.08 -3.71
C GLU A 1066 -16.46 20.66 -3.38
N LEU A 1067 -16.78 19.85 -4.39
CA LEU A 1067 -17.19 18.45 -4.20
C LEU A 1067 -16.03 17.54 -3.78
N ASP A 1068 -14.79 17.98 -3.95
CA ASP A 1068 -13.61 17.20 -3.52
C ASP A 1068 -13.44 17.23 -1.99
N PHE A 1069 -14.20 18.07 -1.29
CA PHE A 1069 -14.19 18.27 0.16
C PHE A 1069 -15.60 18.10 0.79
N PRO A 1070 -15.97 16.85 1.16
CA PRO A 1070 -17.17 16.59 1.96
C PRO A 1070 -17.09 17.24 3.34
N ASP A 1071 -18.23 17.69 3.86
CA ASP A 1071 -18.33 18.40 5.15
C ASP A 1071 -18.30 17.41 6.32
N HIS A 1072 -17.12 16.87 6.62
CA HIS A 1072 -16.93 15.85 7.66
C HIS A 1072 -17.47 16.24 9.05
N GLU A 1073 -17.49 17.54 9.36
CA GLU A 1073 -18.06 18.06 10.61
C GLU A 1073 -19.57 17.77 10.75
N LEU A 1074 -20.31 17.65 9.64
CA LEU A 1074 -21.72 17.24 9.69
C LEU A 1074 -21.88 15.83 10.23
N PHE A 1075 -20.92 14.93 9.98
CA PHE A 1075 -20.98 13.58 10.51
C PHE A 1075 -20.83 13.59 12.03
N GLU A 1076 -19.74 14.19 12.53
CA GLU A 1076 -19.41 14.18 13.95
C GLU A 1076 -20.41 14.98 14.81
N ASN A 1077 -20.85 16.15 14.31
CA ASN A 1077 -21.62 17.08 15.13
C ASN A 1077 -23.13 16.91 15.00
N VAL A 1078 -23.61 16.26 13.93
CA VAL A 1078 -25.05 16.15 13.63
C VAL A 1078 -25.45 14.71 13.39
N VAL A 1079 -24.90 14.07 12.35
CA VAL A 1079 -25.38 12.75 11.92
C VAL A 1079 -25.13 11.69 12.97
N TRP A 1080 -23.91 11.54 13.48
CA TRP A 1080 -23.55 10.49 14.42
C TRP A 1080 -24.33 10.59 15.74
N PRO A 1081 -24.42 11.75 16.41
CA PRO A 1081 -25.24 11.91 17.61
C PRO A 1081 -26.70 11.52 17.37
N THR A 1082 -27.31 11.96 16.26
CA THR A 1082 -28.70 11.65 15.94
C THR A 1082 -28.93 10.17 15.68
N ILE A 1083 -28.08 9.52 14.87
CA ILE A 1083 -28.28 8.10 14.55
C ILE A 1083 -28.00 7.20 15.76
N ALA A 1084 -27.09 7.60 16.65
CA ALA A 1084 -26.82 6.92 17.91
C ALA A 1084 -28.00 7.05 18.89
N GLU A 1085 -28.64 8.22 18.96
CA GLU A 1085 -29.88 8.41 19.74
C GLU A 1085 -31.02 7.56 19.18
N ARG A 1086 -31.17 7.53 17.85
CA ARG A 1086 -32.25 6.77 17.19
C ARG A 1086 -32.02 5.26 17.25
N VAL A 1087 -30.78 4.82 17.22
CA VAL A 1087 -30.38 3.41 17.29
C VAL A 1087 -29.18 3.34 18.23
N GLN A 1088 -29.39 2.97 19.49
CA GLN A 1088 -28.32 2.97 20.51
C GLN A 1088 -27.09 2.15 20.08
N LYS A 1089 -27.31 1.08 19.31
CA LYS A 1089 -26.24 0.27 18.71
C LYS A 1089 -25.34 1.03 17.75
N PHE A 1090 -25.76 2.19 17.26
CA PHE A 1090 -24.96 3.05 16.41
C PHE A 1090 -23.95 3.91 17.17
N GLU A 1091 -23.88 3.82 18.51
CA GLU A 1091 -22.72 4.34 19.25
C GLU A 1091 -21.41 3.65 18.82
N ASP A 1092 -21.48 2.37 18.43
CA ASP A 1092 -20.31 1.56 18.04
C ASP A 1092 -19.93 1.68 16.54
N VAL A 1093 -20.48 2.67 15.83
CA VAL A 1093 -20.24 2.77 14.37
C VAL A 1093 -18.86 3.27 14.03
N LYS A 1094 -18.35 2.82 12.89
CA LYS A 1094 -17.10 3.30 12.31
C LYS A 1094 -17.36 3.99 10.98
N LEU A 1095 -17.04 5.28 10.89
CA LEU A 1095 -17.06 6.01 9.62
C LEU A 1095 -16.04 5.39 8.65
N LEU A 1096 -16.52 4.92 7.51
CA LEU A 1096 -15.72 4.29 6.46
C LEU A 1096 -15.29 5.30 5.38
N SER A 1097 -16.22 6.11 4.90
CA SER A 1097 -15.98 7.06 3.80
C SER A 1097 -17.01 8.18 3.75
N ALA A 1098 -16.74 9.20 2.94
CA ALA A 1098 -17.66 10.29 2.65
C ALA A 1098 -17.48 10.77 1.21
N TRP A 1099 -18.54 11.33 0.63
CA TRP A 1099 -18.48 12.05 -0.64
C TRP A 1099 -19.44 13.24 -0.64
N ALA A 1100 -19.23 14.17 -1.55
CA ALA A 1100 -20.15 15.28 -1.78
C ALA A 1100 -20.66 15.27 -3.22
N GLY A 1101 -21.89 15.75 -3.41
CA GLY A 1101 -22.52 15.94 -4.71
C GLY A 1101 -23.41 17.17 -4.74
N TRP A 1102 -23.77 17.61 -5.95
CA TRP A 1102 -24.72 18.70 -6.12
C TRP A 1102 -26.16 18.21 -6.05
N TYR A 1103 -26.99 18.90 -5.29
CA TYR A 1103 -28.42 18.99 -5.57
C TYR A 1103 -28.67 20.15 -6.52
N GLU A 1104 -29.55 19.94 -7.49
CA GLU A 1104 -30.20 21.02 -8.22
C GLU A 1104 -31.37 21.55 -7.39
N TYR A 1105 -31.07 22.53 -6.55
CA TYR A 1105 -32.00 23.01 -5.55
C TYR A 1105 -32.83 24.16 -6.11
N ASN A 1106 -34.14 23.98 -6.19
CA ASN A 1106 -35.05 25.08 -6.48
C ASN A 1106 -35.27 25.92 -5.22
N THR A 1107 -34.70 27.13 -5.20
CA THR A 1107 -34.77 28.04 -4.05
C THR A 1107 -36.15 28.66 -3.85
N PHE A 1108 -37.06 28.50 -4.82
CA PHE A 1108 -38.42 29.07 -4.74
C PHE A 1108 -39.35 28.24 -3.87
N ASP A 1109 -39.49 26.95 -4.17
CA ASP A 1109 -40.42 26.05 -3.48
C ASP A 1109 -39.90 24.63 -3.25
N GLN A 1110 -38.61 24.39 -3.55
CA GLN A 1110 -37.96 23.08 -3.41
C GLN A 1110 -38.63 21.97 -4.24
N ASN A 1111 -39.34 22.32 -5.31
CA ASN A 1111 -40.04 21.36 -6.15
C ASN A 1111 -39.60 21.51 -7.62
N ALA A 1112 -39.78 20.45 -8.41
CA ALA A 1112 -39.27 20.41 -9.78
C ALA A 1112 -39.85 21.52 -10.68
N ILE A 1113 -39.14 21.90 -11.73
CA ILE A 1113 -39.64 22.73 -12.83
C ILE A 1113 -39.72 21.85 -14.06
N ILE A 1114 -40.95 21.52 -14.46
CA ILE A 1114 -41.27 20.63 -15.56
C ILE A 1114 -42.26 21.35 -16.47
N GLY A 1115 -41.90 21.53 -17.74
CA GLY A 1115 -42.79 22.15 -18.71
C GLY A 1115 -42.08 22.99 -19.75
N LYS A 1116 -42.85 23.79 -20.48
CA LYS A 1116 -42.36 24.71 -21.50
C LYS A 1116 -42.02 26.07 -20.85
N HIS A 1117 -40.95 26.72 -21.30
CA HIS A 1117 -40.68 28.10 -20.89
C HIS A 1117 -41.68 29.06 -21.55
N PRO A 1118 -42.33 29.98 -20.83
CA PRO A 1118 -43.36 30.86 -21.39
C PRO A 1118 -42.82 31.84 -22.44
N ASP A 1119 -41.60 32.34 -22.24
CA ASP A 1119 -41.02 33.38 -23.10
C ASP A 1119 -40.14 32.83 -24.24
N VAL A 1120 -39.65 31.59 -24.11
CA VAL A 1120 -38.81 30.91 -25.11
C VAL A 1120 -39.55 29.67 -25.57
N SER A 1121 -40.31 29.83 -26.65
CA SER A 1121 -41.38 28.91 -27.04
C SER A 1121 -40.93 27.52 -27.49
N ASN A 1122 -39.63 27.26 -27.61
CA ASN A 1122 -39.09 25.95 -27.90
C ASN A 1122 -38.08 25.45 -26.87
N LEU A 1123 -38.02 26.09 -25.69
CA LEU A 1123 -37.27 25.65 -24.53
C LEU A 1123 -38.19 24.88 -23.57
N TYR A 1124 -37.79 23.65 -23.24
CA TYR A 1124 -38.46 22.77 -22.28
C TYR A 1124 -37.56 22.57 -21.06
N LEU A 1125 -38.15 22.47 -19.88
CA LEU A 1125 -37.48 22.44 -18.58
C LEU A 1125 -37.75 21.10 -17.90
N ILE A 1126 -36.70 20.48 -17.34
CA ILE A 1126 -36.77 19.28 -16.51
C ILE A 1126 -35.62 19.29 -15.50
N ASN A 1127 -35.77 20.09 -14.45
CA ASN A 1127 -34.72 20.34 -13.46
C ASN A 1127 -35.32 20.81 -12.11
N GLY A 1128 -34.48 21.09 -11.12
CA GLY A 1128 -34.90 21.70 -9.84
C GLY A 1128 -35.57 20.75 -8.85
N PHE A 1129 -35.32 19.44 -8.93
CA PHE A 1129 -35.99 18.43 -8.12
C PHE A 1129 -35.56 18.38 -6.64
N SER A 1130 -34.63 19.23 -6.18
CA SER A 1130 -34.25 19.40 -4.76
C SER A 1130 -34.12 18.10 -3.94
N GLY A 1131 -33.56 17.03 -4.53
CA GLY A 1131 -33.25 15.77 -3.82
C GLY A 1131 -34.09 14.55 -4.14
N HIS A 1132 -35.17 14.68 -4.91
CA HIS A 1132 -36.02 13.55 -5.30
C HIS A 1132 -36.04 13.28 -6.82
N GLY A 1133 -35.09 13.83 -7.58
CA GLY A 1133 -35.10 13.73 -9.05
C GLY A 1133 -34.93 12.31 -9.59
N ILE A 1134 -33.99 11.53 -9.05
CA ILE A 1134 -33.62 10.26 -9.68
C ILE A 1134 -34.79 9.26 -9.77
N GLN A 1135 -35.59 9.15 -8.72
CA GLN A 1135 -36.75 8.25 -8.68
C GLN A 1135 -37.88 8.71 -9.61
N GLN A 1136 -37.97 10.01 -9.89
CA GLN A 1136 -39.04 10.59 -10.72
C GLN A 1136 -38.61 10.77 -12.18
N ALA A 1137 -37.35 10.51 -12.52
CA ALA A 1137 -36.79 10.79 -13.84
C ALA A 1137 -37.57 10.10 -14.97
N ALA A 1138 -38.02 8.86 -14.76
CA ALA A 1138 -38.83 8.13 -15.74
C ALA A 1138 -40.16 8.85 -16.06
N ALA A 1139 -40.85 9.34 -15.03
CA ALA A 1139 -42.13 10.03 -15.17
C ALA A 1139 -41.95 11.43 -15.78
N ALA A 1140 -40.98 12.19 -15.27
CA ALA A 1140 -40.71 13.53 -15.75
C ALA A 1140 -40.24 13.54 -17.21
N GLY A 1141 -39.34 12.62 -17.59
CA GLY A 1141 -38.88 12.50 -18.97
C GLY A 1141 -40.01 12.12 -19.93
N ARG A 1142 -40.92 11.24 -19.50
CA ARG A 1142 -42.13 10.94 -20.27
C ARG A 1142 -43.03 12.16 -20.44
N ALA A 1143 -43.28 12.92 -19.38
CA ALA A 1143 -44.11 14.11 -19.43
C ALA A 1143 -43.56 15.18 -20.40
N VAL A 1144 -42.24 15.40 -20.40
CA VAL A 1144 -41.60 16.30 -21.38
C VAL A 1144 -41.69 15.76 -22.80
N SER A 1145 -41.54 14.46 -22.99
CA SER A 1145 -41.74 13.82 -24.30
C SER A 1145 -43.17 14.04 -24.82
N GLU A 1146 -44.19 13.85 -23.98
CA GLU A 1146 -45.61 14.09 -24.31
C GLU A 1146 -45.86 15.57 -24.68
N LEU A 1147 -45.25 16.52 -23.96
CA LEU A 1147 -45.33 17.93 -24.33
C LEU A 1147 -44.66 18.26 -25.68
N ILE A 1148 -43.55 17.58 -26.00
CA ILE A 1148 -42.82 17.80 -27.25
C ILE A 1148 -43.58 17.22 -28.45
N VAL A 1149 -44.22 16.06 -28.29
CA VAL A 1149 -44.89 15.31 -29.35
C VAL A 1149 -46.37 15.70 -29.47
N ASP A 1150 -47.10 15.68 -28.35
CA ASP A 1150 -48.56 15.87 -28.30
C ASP A 1150 -48.98 17.29 -27.91
N GLY A 1151 -48.06 18.11 -27.41
CA GLY A 1151 -48.33 19.48 -26.96
C GLY A 1151 -49.07 19.59 -25.63
N LYS A 1152 -49.37 18.47 -24.95
CA LYS A 1152 -50.02 18.40 -23.64
C LYS A 1152 -49.60 17.16 -22.86
N TYR A 1153 -49.69 17.20 -21.54
CA TYR A 1153 -49.51 16.02 -20.70
C TYR A 1153 -50.62 14.99 -20.95
N GLN A 1154 -50.26 13.70 -21.02
CA GLN A 1154 -51.20 12.60 -21.26
C GLN A 1154 -51.27 11.65 -20.06
N THR A 1155 -50.12 11.29 -19.49
CA THR A 1155 -50.05 10.24 -18.46
C THR A 1155 -50.26 10.77 -17.06
N ILE A 1156 -49.56 11.85 -16.70
CA ILE A 1156 -49.69 12.55 -15.42
C ILE A 1156 -49.75 14.03 -15.74
N ASP A 1157 -50.80 14.73 -15.28
CA ASP A 1157 -50.87 16.18 -15.41
C ASP A 1157 -49.86 16.84 -14.46
N LEU A 1158 -48.79 17.40 -15.03
CA LEU A 1158 -47.74 18.11 -14.31
C LEU A 1158 -47.78 19.62 -14.54
N SER A 1159 -48.93 20.17 -14.94
CA SER A 1159 -49.10 21.62 -15.19
C SER A 1159 -48.70 22.49 -13.99
N ARG A 1160 -48.92 22.01 -12.76
CA ARG A 1160 -48.50 22.69 -11.53
C ARG A 1160 -46.98 22.79 -11.34
N PHE A 1161 -46.17 22.02 -12.09
CA PHE A 1161 -44.71 22.13 -12.11
C PHE A 1161 -44.19 23.11 -13.18
N GLY A 1162 -45.07 23.78 -13.91
CA GLY A 1162 -44.69 24.79 -14.91
C GLY A 1162 -43.93 25.98 -14.31
N PHE A 1163 -43.13 26.66 -15.13
CA PHE A 1163 -42.36 27.83 -14.72
C PHE A 1163 -43.26 29.05 -14.45
N GLU A 1164 -44.47 29.07 -15.02
CA GLU A 1164 -45.47 30.09 -14.79
C GLU A 1164 -45.75 30.33 -13.30
N ARG A 1165 -45.69 29.28 -12.47
CA ARG A 1165 -45.90 29.42 -11.02
C ARG A 1165 -44.81 30.25 -10.36
N VAL A 1166 -43.56 30.18 -10.84
CA VAL A 1166 -42.44 30.96 -10.34
C VAL A 1166 -42.66 32.43 -10.72
N ARG A 1167 -43.01 32.68 -11.99
CA ARG A 1167 -43.32 34.02 -12.50
C ARG A 1167 -44.51 34.67 -11.79
N GLU A 1168 -45.53 33.88 -11.46
CA GLU A 1168 -46.73 34.34 -10.74
C GLU A 1168 -46.55 34.37 -9.21
N ASN A 1169 -45.37 34.00 -8.70
CA ASN A 1169 -45.06 33.92 -7.27
C ASN A 1169 -46.05 33.02 -6.49
N LYS A 1170 -46.39 31.85 -7.05
CA LYS A 1170 -47.26 30.81 -6.48
C LYS A 1170 -46.45 29.56 -6.14
N PRO A 1171 -45.84 29.48 -4.94
CA PRO A 1171 -44.99 28.34 -4.57
C PRO A 1171 -45.77 27.04 -4.41
N PHE A 1172 -45.14 25.93 -4.77
CA PHE A 1172 -45.69 24.59 -4.73
C PHE A 1172 -44.84 23.66 -3.83
N PHE A 1173 -44.94 23.85 -2.51
CA PHE A 1173 -44.15 23.11 -1.53
C PHE A 1173 -44.64 21.69 -1.26
N GLU A 1174 -43.69 20.79 -1.05
CA GLU A 1174 -43.89 19.55 -0.31
C GLU A 1174 -43.84 19.80 1.21
N LYS A 1175 -44.59 19.01 1.99
CA LYS A 1175 -44.63 19.11 3.46
C LYS A 1175 -43.99 17.88 4.10
N ASN A 1176 -43.02 18.11 4.99
CA ASN A 1176 -42.23 17.06 5.68
C ASN A 1176 -41.50 16.11 4.71
N ILE A 1177 -40.60 16.66 3.90
CA ILE A 1177 -39.66 15.91 3.06
C ILE A 1177 -38.22 16.08 3.59
N VAL A 1178 -37.34 15.09 3.31
CA VAL A 1178 -35.91 15.03 3.69
C VAL A 1178 -35.07 16.06 2.96
#